data_AF-A0A7S1R9R1-F1
#
_entry.id   AF-A0A7S1R9R1-F1
#
_cell.length_a   1.000
_cell.length_b   1.000
_cell.length_c   1.000
_cell.angle_alpha   90.00
_cell.angle_beta   90.00
_cell.angle_gamma   90.00
#
_symmetry.space_group_name_H-M   'P 1'
#
loop_
_entity.id
_entity.type
_entity.pdbx_description
1 polymer ?
#
loop_
_entity_poly.entity_id
_entity_poly.type
_entity_poly.pdbx_seq_one_letter_code
_entity_poly.pdbx_strand_id
1 'polypeptide(L)'
;ESIAIPGSKQVGYFGPSVSTARRLAETSPKDRCVHLLAATKDELCLFERLPFSVWWNTGCAPATEAYYLDPWTEVLHEGGRRASIMDAARSTTSRPSTFVPARTSAAAGTKKVPSGGTMTDKEFARWLGSYGIDLQRFGTGQAKTLTELMTEVQDERKSRLVDRTGVLERHLVIVRMSLCAKDESGVERILTKVPRGREKVQLRNQRLAQVVPEGRTWQEVLEDCFVDKFMMEPGTRKDLISVVTECVKEERLVSPSVPGIPTIYIVHEAKMEVIDPKREELANLGLPSMENFTTLDRSGKKTQWCWTPYSEERDHADDLARLLQDHNISIHEFEPGAFEDLVDEVYLSKNSSLAVKKGTLLRNCQIVKVWLSTDIVNIPHVLMTVSKVLRGRCSLDKTLRPISMRIRIGQPWQDAVTLLLTDRLGLDCAFQKENIILDQCTYRLSEEIELSRSYPGLKTVYRIHEVTCRILATHPALGLPEGNDFAFSRVKKTKDSGIEDTVTTHFQWMPLSDVISKRESCQKDLVDYLVEAKKDQAGPDVKRRVPTPPTPQMPPDGEAKSVIEYLMEGKKTNWDRAWSAARRIRDADYTCRDFYEDCATAFPELSLYMAAFGDGGVSSGRSADDEYQRTVGALFAVYWLMRLDLDGARAFAFGVGEDWKTLSVTSSRPRRDQAEVKKRVVFLESANWELFDDVMVAAGMLDVIDRKGRVSGGGKRGHNVERTLAMLVLTAIHDIMKLQALLPSVAERHAPFCGYQAGEAIGDHDLALAYVLEHRPRLLPSFAGLPEAQQRSVRFTQSGMEYNMGWLVQAEAPPGALFRKFKSIIAAGEVKPSDVSFYFVHWLTDLAGAEPYPQEGCEKYVLKFPLKVLKAFLSSFSVVQELSSKTETEVYEGYLQWRWTTSQPSLGEVPSGAGSVARLRLVVMAQGHSESVLDSFSRLQPLDREVLSTELARTGCSDQTFVCDPGAFAGPAFLVYYAPALLQKNCAVDPLGALAVLAEVLRRARELWPLQDDSVGETVTLRIDALKELEVEAIQEATFGQCWIIDKTSGVDAVVRKVNFLGTDGDQKAFTPESQRILRFGEDMNVDEGTLAIELNRISYHRVTLTDTQRLSREEVLGALRQPSRTSVAMDEEEAGHLADFPEPLLVDTSLPAQNNEGCYFCSKWLVMC
;
A
#
# COMPACT_ATOMS: atom_id res chain seq x y z
N GLU A 1 -19.23 -41.65 23.20
CA GLU A 1 -19.62 -42.17 24.55
C GLU A 1 -20.89 -41.46 25.01
N SER A 2 -21.63 -41.99 25.99
CA SER A 2 -22.80 -41.32 26.58
C SER A 2 -22.37 -40.54 27.83
N ILE A 3 -22.60 -39.23 27.86
CA ILE A 3 -22.15 -38.35 28.96
C ILE A 3 -23.37 -37.70 29.62
N ALA A 4 -23.41 -37.75 30.96
CA ALA A 4 -24.39 -37.04 31.77
C ALA A 4 -23.88 -35.61 32.03
N ILE A 5 -24.68 -34.60 31.69
CA ILE A 5 -24.30 -33.20 31.91
C ILE A 5 -24.52 -32.85 33.40
N PRO A 6 -23.53 -32.25 34.10
CA PRO A 6 -23.69 -31.82 35.48
C PRO A 6 -24.92 -30.92 35.67
N GLY A 7 -25.81 -31.30 36.60
CA GLY A 7 -27.08 -30.59 36.85
C GLY A 7 -28.26 -31.01 35.96
N SER A 8 -28.06 -31.85 34.94
CA SER A 8 -29.13 -32.41 34.11
C SER A 8 -29.44 -33.86 34.46
N LYS A 9 -30.71 -34.25 34.36
CA LYS A 9 -31.15 -35.66 34.44
C LYS A 9 -31.10 -36.39 33.10
N GLN A 10 -30.79 -35.70 32.00
CA GLN A 10 -30.68 -36.30 30.67
C GLN A 10 -29.24 -36.72 30.37
N VAL A 11 -29.09 -37.94 29.87
CA VAL A 11 -27.81 -38.48 29.37
C VAL A 11 -27.84 -38.39 27.85
N GLY A 12 -26.94 -37.58 27.28
CA GLY A 12 -26.83 -37.42 25.83
C GLY A 12 -25.83 -38.39 25.22
N TYR A 13 -26.10 -38.86 24.00
CA TYR A 13 -25.17 -39.66 23.21
C TYR A 13 -24.51 -38.77 22.15
N PHE A 14 -23.27 -38.33 22.40
CA PHE A 14 -22.60 -37.28 21.62
C PHE A 14 -21.66 -37.83 20.52
N GLY A 15 -22.00 -39.01 19.98
CA GLY A 15 -21.38 -39.55 18.76
C GLY A 15 -19.86 -39.84 18.83
N PRO A 16 -19.21 -39.95 17.65
CA PRO A 16 -17.77 -40.23 17.54
C PRO A 16 -16.86 -39.03 17.83
N SER A 17 -17.35 -37.79 17.63
CA SER A 17 -16.53 -36.57 17.66
C SER A 17 -15.85 -36.34 19.01
N VAL A 18 -16.55 -36.63 20.12
CA VAL A 18 -15.98 -36.60 21.48
C VAL A 18 -14.85 -37.61 21.65
N SER A 19 -15.02 -38.84 21.12
CA SER A 19 -13.97 -39.87 21.15
C SER A 19 -12.74 -39.47 20.32
N THR A 20 -12.95 -38.79 19.18
CA THR A 20 -11.86 -38.29 18.33
C THR A 20 -11.08 -37.16 19.00
N ALA A 21 -11.76 -36.15 19.56
CA ALA A 21 -11.12 -35.05 20.28
C ALA A 21 -10.34 -35.56 21.50
N ARG A 22 -10.93 -36.49 22.27
CA ARG A 22 -10.28 -37.18 23.39
C ARG A 22 -9.02 -37.92 22.96
N ARG A 23 -9.09 -38.75 21.92
CA ARG A 23 -7.94 -39.49 21.38
C ARG A 23 -6.81 -38.55 20.94
N LEU A 24 -7.14 -37.43 20.28
CA LEU A 24 -6.14 -36.44 19.85
C LEU A 24 -5.42 -35.78 21.02
N ALA A 25 -6.14 -35.44 22.09
CA ALA A 25 -5.54 -34.93 23.32
C ALA A 25 -4.67 -35.98 24.04
N GLU A 26 -5.15 -37.22 24.15
CA GLU A 26 -4.45 -38.33 24.81
C GLU A 26 -3.18 -38.79 24.06
N THR A 27 -3.07 -38.55 22.74
CA THR A 27 -1.89 -38.89 21.93
C THR A 27 -0.90 -37.74 21.69
N SER A 28 -1.17 -36.53 22.21
CA SER A 28 -0.29 -35.37 21.99
C SER A 28 0.99 -35.43 22.84
N PRO A 29 2.19 -35.16 22.29
CA PRO A 29 3.42 -35.02 23.08
C PRO A 29 3.33 -33.88 24.11
N LYS A 30 3.86 -34.13 25.31
CA LYS A 30 3.56 -33.48 26.60
C LYS A 30 3.78 -31.95 26.78
N ASP A 31 3.85 -31.13 25.74
CA ASP A 31 4.19 -29.69 25.90
C ASP A 31 3.49 -28.70 24.93
N ARG A 32 2.45 -29.07 24.16
CA ARG A 32 1.80 -28.14 23.20
C ARG A 32 0.27 -28.21 23.09
N CYS A 33 -0.31 -27.02 22.89
CA CYS A 33 -1.73 -26.76 22.63
C CYS A 33 -2.19 -27.34 21.28
N VAL A 34 -3.47 -27.72 21.20
CA VAL A 34 -4.11 -28.25 19.99
C VAL A 34 -5.05 -27.19 19.41
N HIS A 35 -4.77 -26.73 18.19
CA HIS A 35 -5.63 -25.80 17.46
C HIS A 35 -6.56 -26.57 16.50
N LEU A 36 -7.81 -26.13 16.41
CA LEU A 36 -8.82 -26.72 15.52
C LEU A 36 -9.08 -25.82 14.30
N LEU A 37 -9.40 -26.42 13.15
CA LEU A 37 -9.82 -25.70 11.94
C LEU A 37 -11.20 -25.08 12.14
N ALA A 38 -11.48 -23.96 11.44
CA ALA A 38 -12.76 -23.25 11.53
C ALA A 38 -13.98 -24.16 11.28
N ALA A 39 -13.96 -24.98 10.22
CA ALA A 39 -15.04 -25.93 9.94
C ALA A 39 -15.26 -26.96 11.09
N THR A 40 -14.21 -27.33 11.84
CA THR A 40 -14.32 -28.20 13.03
C THR A 40 -14.78 -27.43 14.26
N LYS A 41 -14.50 -26.12 14.34
CA LYS A 41 -15.02 -25.22 15.38
C LYS A 41 -16.54 -25.06 15.22
N ASP A 42 -17.02 -24.87 13.99
CA ASP A 42 -18.44 -24.67 13.66
C ASP A 42 -19.31 -25.91 14.02
N GLU A 43 -18.79 -27.13 13.79
CA GLU A 43 -19.45 -28.37 14.24
C GLU A 43 -19.42 -28.58 15.77
N LEU A 44 -18.54 -27.87 16.49
CA LEU A 44 -18.37 -27.99 17.95
C LEU A 44 -18.99 -26.83 18.75
N CYS A 45 -19.62 -25.85 18.10
CA CYS A 45 -20.29 -24.71 18.76
C CYS A 45 -21.33 -25.12 19.83
N LEU A 46 -21.89 -26.34 19.76
CA LEU A 46 -22.76 -26.90 20.80
C LEU A 46 -22.09 -27.11 22.17
N PHE A 47 -20.75 -27.02 22.26
CA PHE A 47 -19.99 -27.25 23.50
C PHE A 47 -19.36 -25.97 24.12
N GLU A 48 -19.65 -24.77 23.59
CA GLU A 48 -19.04 -23.48 24.00
C GLU A 48 -19.16 -23.11 25.50
N ARG A 49 -19.89 -23.89 26.31
CA ARG A 49 -20.09 -23.63 27.75
C ARG A 49 -19.89 -24.85 28.66
N LEU A 50 -19.36 -25.97 28.17
CA LEU A 50 -19.17 -27.18 28.98
C LEU A 50 -17.71 -27.37 29.44
N PRO A 51 -17.39 -27.19 30.74
CA PRO A 51 -16.07 -27.52 31.27
C PRO A 51 -15.90 -29.05 31.34
N PHE A 52 -14.84 -29.57 30.71
CA PHE A 52 -14.45 -30.98 30.85
C PHE A 52 -13.52 -31.17 32.05
N SER A 53 -13.89 -32.06 32.97
CA SER A 53 -13.03 -32.51 34.06
C SER A 53 -12.97 -34.03 34.08
N VAL A 54 -11.76 -34.58 33.98
CA VAL A 54 -11.53 -36.03 34.06
C VAL A 54 -11.28 -36.40 35.53
N TRP A 55 -12.12 -37.27 36.08
CA TRP A 55 -11.95 -37.81 37.44
C TRP A 55 -11.40 -39.23 37.36
N TRP A 56 -10.23 -39.48 37.94
CA TRP A 56 -9.72 -40.83 38.17
C TRP A 56 -10.25 -41.36 39.52
N ASN A 57 -10.94 -42.49 39.50
CA ASN A 57 -11.41 -43.15 40.71
C ASN A 57 -10.47 -44.29 41.13
N THR A 58 -9.27 -43.93 41.58
CA THR A 58 -8.36 -44.81 42.34
C THR A 58 -7.75 -43.99 43.48
N GLY A 59 -8.11 -44.34 44.71
CA GLY A 59 -7.85 -43.47 45.85
C GLY A 59 -6.39 -43.45 46.32
N CYS A 60 -5.70 -42.33 46.09
CA CYS A 60 -4.69 -41.73 46.99
C CYS A 60 -4.29 -40.32 46.48
N ALA A 61 -4.42 -39.31 47.35
CA ALA A 61 -3.89 -37.92 47.34
C ALA A 61 -3.80 -37.11 46.00
N PRO A 62 -4.33 -35.87 45.93
CA PRO A 62 -4.40 -35.12 44.67
C PRO A 62 -3.15 -34.27 44.37
N ALA A 63 -2.61 -34.42 43.18
CA ALA A 63 -2.00 -33.33 42.42
C ALA A 63 -2.93 -33.02 41.23
N THR A 64 -3.47 -31.81 41.17
CA THR A 64 -4.45 -31.42 40.15
C THR A 64 -3.75 -30.91 38.90
N GLU A 65 -3.44 -31.80 37.95
CA GLU A 65 -3.05 -31.39 36.59
C GLU A 65 -4.31 -31.12 35.77
N ALA A 66 -4.54 -29.84 35.43
CA ALA A 66 -5.65 -29.42 34.58
C ALA A 66 -5.18 -29.19 33.15
N TYR A 67 -5.88 -29.78 32.19
CA TYR A 67 -5.71 -29.54 30.76
C TYR A 67 -6.75 -28.52 30.31
N TYR A 68 -6.35 -27.54 29.52
CA TYR A 68 -7.25 -26.53 28.95
C TYR A 68 -7.09 -26.47 27.43
N LEU A 69 -8.23 -26.33 26.73
CA LEU A 69 -8.26 -25.73 25.41
C LEU A 69 -8.26 -24.21 25.61
N ASP A 70 -7.36 -23.50 24.93
CA ASP A 70 -7.35 -22.03 24.89
C ASP A 70 -7.86 -21.56 23.51
N PRO A 71 -9.13 -21.12 23.40
CA PRO A 71 -9.68 -20.61 22.15
C PRO A 71 -9.39 -19.12 21.89
N TRP A 72 -8.59 -18.41 22.70
CA TRP A 72 -8.55 -16.94 22.69
C TRP A 72 -7.17 -16.26 22.61
N THR A 73 -6.05 -16.99 22.58
CA THR A 73 -4.72 -16.35 22.49
C THR A 73 -4.22 -16.15 21.05
N GLU A 74 -4.29 -14.91 20.55
CA GLU A 74 -3.38 -14.39 19.52
C GLU A 74 -2.50 -13.25 20.05
N VAL A 75 -1.31 -13.09 19.46
CA VAL A 75 -0.24 -12.21 19.96
C VAL A 75 -0.35 -10.80 19.37
N LEU A 76 -0.32 -9.79 20.24
CA LEU A 76 -0.45 -8.37 19.88
C LEU A 76 0.63 -7.89 18.89
N HIS A 77 0.22 -7.04 17.94
CA HIS A 77 1.10 -6.42 16.94
C HIS A 77 1.25 -4.92 17.20
N GLU A 78 2.45 -4.44 17.49
CA GLU A 78 2.77 -3.00 17.41
C GLU A 78 2.94 -2.59 15.94
N GLY A 79 2.46 -1.39 15.61
CA GLY A 79 2.24 -0.96 14.22
C GLY A 79 3.08 0.23 13.77
N GLY A 80 3.24 0.37 12.46
CA GLY A 80 3.75 1.58 11.81
C GLY A 80 2.64 2.32 11.07
N ARG A 81 2.27 3.51 11.54
CA ARG A 81 1.50 4.50 10.77
C ARG A 81 2.40 5.69 10.40
N ARG A 82 2.08 6.36 9.31
CA ARG A 82 2.56 7.74 9.04
C ARG A 82 1.49 8.50 8.25
N ALA A 83 0.99 9.60 8.82
CA ALA A 83 0.13 10.57 8.15
C ALA A 83 0.28 11.95 8.84
N SER A 84 0.15 13.01 8.06
CA SER A 84 0.41 14.42 8.43
C SER A 84 -0.79 15.10 9.10
N ILE A 85 -0.55 16.14 9.92
CA ILE A 85 -1.54 17.14 10.34
C ILE A 85 -0.91 18.55 10.43
N MET A 86 -1.57 19.51 9.78
CA MET A 86 -1.79 20.90 10.21
C MET A 86 -3.28 21.19 9.89
N ASP A 87 -4.04 22.05 10.55
CA ASP A 87 -3.73 23.19 11.43
C ASP A 87 -4.84 23.41 12.48
N ALA A 88 -4.56 24.17 13.55
CA ALA A 88 -5.49 25.18 14.13
C ALA A 88 -4.91 25.87 15.40
N ALA A 89 -4.85 27.21 15.41
CA ALA A 89 -5.53 28.06 16.39
C ALA A 89 -5.25 29.57 16.22
N ARG A 90 -6.32 30.36 16.02
CA ARG A 90 -6.43 31.77 16.48
C ARG A 90 -7.01 31.73 17.92
N SER A 91 -6.95 32.72 18.81
CA SER A 91 -7.26 34.16 18.66
C SER A 91 -7.01 34.93 19.98
N THR A 92 -7.27 36.25 19.98
CA THR A 92 -7.41 37.22 21.12
C THR A 92 -6.11 37.82 21.73
N THR A 93 -5.98 39.12 22.03
CA THR A 93 -6.86 40.32 21.86
C THR A 93 -6.07 41.66 21.96
N SER A 94 -6.72 42.78 21.57
CA SER A 94 -6.46 44.21 21.92
C SER A 94 -5.79 45.15 20.89
N ARG A 95 -6.27 46.41 20.90
CA ARG A 95 -5.93 47.59 20.07
C ARG A 95 -5.20 48.66 20.95
N PRO A 96 -4.89 49.88 20.47
CA PRO A 96 -4.03 50.25 19.34
C PRO A 96 -2.93 51.27 19.77
N SER A 97 -1.86 51.44 18.99
CA SER A 97 -1.04 52.68 19.08
C SER A 97 -0.37 53.04 17.77
N THR A 98 -0.47 54.32 17.42
CA THR A 98 0.18 54.97 16.27
C THR A 98 1.68 55.14 16.48
N PHE A 99 2.51 54.90 15.46
CA PHE A 99 3.68 55.75 15.19
C PHE A 99 4.13 55.67 13.71
N VAL A 100 4.69 56.78 13.21
CA VAL A 100 5.10 57.07 11.82
C VAL A 100 6.58 56.70 11.61
N PRO A 101 7.08 56.38 10.38
CA PRO A 101 8.18 55.44 10.22
C PRO A 101 9.59 56.07 10.22
N ALA A 102 10.59 55.24 10.50
CA ALA A 102 12.01 55.53 10.26
C ALA A 102 12.67 54.41 9.46
N ARG A 103 13.46 54.80 8.44
CA ARG A 103 14.27 53.92 7.59
C ARG A 103 15.42 53.28 8.39
N THR A 104 15.70 52.00 8.15
CA THR A 104 17.09 51.47 8.09
C THR A 104 17.16 50.18 7.27
N SER A 105 18.30 49.98 6.61
CA SER A 105 18.65 48.83 5.76
C SER A 105 19.18 47.62 6.54
N ALA A 106 18.85 46.40 6.10
CA ALA A 106 19.59 45.16 6.36
C ALA A 106 19.41 44.24 5.13
N ALA A 107 20.44 43.74 4.44
CA ALA A 107 21.50 42.83 4.88
C ALA A 107 20.95 41.44 5.27
N ALA A 108 21.00 40.50 4.32
CA ALA A 108 20.58 39.11 4.53
C ALA A 108 21.55 38.40 5.50
N GLY A 109 21.15 38.30 6.76
CA GLY A 109 21.91 37.59 7.79
C GLY A 109 21.64 36.09 7.74
N THR A 110 22.70 35.28 7.70
CA THR A 110 22.61 33.86 8.06
C THR A 110 22.04 33.73 9.48
N LYS A 111 21.03 32.87 9.67
CA LYS A 111 20.45 32.56 10.98
C LYS A 111 21.46 31.74 11.81
N LYS A 112 22.52 32.40 12.30
CA LYS A 112 23.49 31.76 13.20
C LYS A 112 22.76 31.21 14.43
N VAL A 113 23.14 29.99 14.82
CA VAL A 113 22.82 29.46 16.15
C VAL A 113 23.25 30.49 17.20
N PRO A 114 22.34 30.95 18.09
CA PRO A 114 22.65 31.91 19.15
C PRO A 114 23.88 31.50 19.96
N SER A 115 24.99 32.19 19.72
CA SER A 115 26.30 31.78 20.18
C SER A 115 26.53 32.29 21.61
N GLY A 116 26.19 31.49 22.61
CA GLY A 116 26.58 31.73 24.01
C GLY A 116 25.45 31.97 25.03
N GLY A 117 24.17 31.80 24.64
CA GLY A 117 23.06 31.75 25.59
C GLY A 117 22.47 30.34 25.66
N THR A 118 22.29 29.80 26.87
CA THR A 118 21.48 28.59 27.10
C THR A 118 20.05 28.87 26.66
N MET A 119 19.53 28.12 25.69
CA MET A 119 18.12 28.23 25.31
C MET A 119 17.24 27.54 26.35
N THR A 120 16.02 28.02 26.52
CA THR A 120 14.96 27.22 27.16
C THR A 120 14.45 26.14 26.21
N ASP A 121 13.88 25.04 26.73
CA ASP A 121 13.26 23.98 25.91
C ASP A 121 12.28 24.55 24.87
N LYS A 122 11.52 25.59 25.24
CA LYS A 122 10.54 26.26 24.38
C LYS A 122 11.19 27.05 23.24
N GLU A 123 12.37 27.60 23.44
CA GLU A 123 13.13 28.30 22.39
C GLU A 123 13.82 27.30 21.47
N PHE A 124 14.40 26.24 22.02
CA PHE A 124 14.99 25.16 21.25
C PHE A 124 13.95 24.44 20.36
N ALA A 125 12.79 24.10 20.93
CA ALA A 125 11.65 23.55 20.19
C ALA A 125 11.17 24.49 19.06
N ARG A 126 11.00 25.79 19.34
CA ARG A 126 10.61 26.79 18.34
C ARG A 126 11.66 26.94 17.24
N TRP A 127 12.94 26.86 17.58
CA TRP A 127 14.04 26.93 16.63
C TRP A 127 14.06 25.71 15.71
N LEU A 128 13.95 24.48 16.23
CA LEU A 128 13.81 23.26 15.42
C LEU A 128 12.57 23.31 14.52
N GLY A 129 11.42 23.74 15.05
CA GLY A 129 10.20 23.91 14.27
C GLY A 129 10.34 24.90 13.11
N SER A 130 11.24 25.89 13.23
CA SER A 130 11.52 26.84 12.13
C SER A 130 12.30 26.25 10.94
N TYR A 131 12.81 25.03 11.10
CA TYR A 131 13.39 24.18 10.03
C TYR A 131 12.43 23.09 9.55
N GLY A 132 11.13 23.16 9.91
CA GLY A 132 10.13 22.16 9.52
C GLY A 132 10.28 20.81 10.24
N ILE A 133 11.01 20.74 11.36
CA ILE A 133 11.23 19.51 12.10
C ILE A 133 9.97 19.18 12.92
N ASP A 134 9.39 18.02 12.67
CA ASP A 134 8.24 17.48 13.40
C ASP A 134 8.62 17.10 14.85
N LEU A 135 8.26 18.00 15.77
CA LEU A 135 8.54 17.88 17.19
C LEU A 135 7.79 16.72 17.87
N GLN A 136 6.65 16.26 17.33
CA GLN A 136 5.85 15.20 17.94
C GLN A 136 6.52 13.83 17.90
N ARG A 137 7.57 13.67 17.09
CA ARG A 137 8.33 12.42 16.98
C ARG A 137 9.37 12.25 18.09
N PHE A 138 9.75 13.33 18.76
CA PHE A 138 10.71 13.27 19.87
C PHE A 138 10.06 12.67 21.12
N GLY A 139 10.77 11.77 21.81
CA GLY A 139 10.27 10.99 22.93
C GLY A 139 9.44 9.77 22.54
N THR A 140 9.31 9.44 21.25
CA THR A 140 8.57 8.26 20.78
C THR A 140 9.49 7.11 20.38
N GLY A 141 9.23 5.90 20.88
CA GLY A 141 10.03 4.70 20.56
C GLY A 141 11.49 4.83 20.99
N GLN A 142 12.41 4.88 20.01
CA GLN A 142 13.84 5.10 20.25
C GLN A 142 14.28 6.58 20.09
N ALA A 143 13.37 7.49 19.74
CA ALA A 143 13.67 8.90 19.60
C ALA A 143 13.89 9.54 20.98
N LYS A 144 14.98 10.31 21.12
CA LYS A 144 15.22 11.14 22.29
C LYS A 144 14.08 12.13 22.50
N THR A 145 13.83 12.52 23.74
CA THR A 145 13.03 13.70 24.06
C THR A 145 13.73 14.98 23.58
N LEU A 146 12.97 16.08 23.43
CA LEU A 146 13.54 17.37 23.05
C LEU A 146 14.58 17.86 24.08
N THR A 147 14.30 17.67 25.37
CA THR A 147 15.22 18.04 26.46
C THR A 147 16.49 17.20 26.41
N GLU A 148 16.43 15.88 26.15
CA GLU A 148 17.64 15.06 25.96
C GLU A 148 18.46 15.47 24.73
N LEU A 149 17.83 15.90 23.62
CA LEU A 149 18.56 16.46 22.48
C LEU A 149 19.16 17.83 22.82
N MET A 150 18.43 18.69 23.54
CA MET A 150 18.92 20.00 23.97
C MET A 150 20.13 19.85 24.90
N THR A 151 20.05 18.97 25.89
CA THR A 151 21.15 18.62 26.79
C THR A 151 22.32 18.02 26.03
N GLU A 152 22.09 17.13 25.06
CA GLU A 152 23.15 16.59 24.20
C GLU A 152 23.89 17.70 23.43
N VAL A 153 23.16 18.69 22.89
CA VAL A 153 23.72 19.71 22.00
C VAL A 153 24.31 20.91 22.75
N GLN A 154 23.67 21.39 23.82
CA GLN A 154 24.06 22.61 24.52
C GLN A 154 24.93 22.33 25.75
N ASP A 155 24.49 21.42 26.62
CA ASP A 155 25.10 21.18 27.93
C ASP A 155 26.29 20.21 27.81
N GLU A 156 26.07 19.07 27.18
CA GLU A 156 27.08 18.01 26.99
C GLU A 156 27.94 18.21 25.74
N ARG A 157 27.47 19.04 24.79
CA ARG A 157 28.10 19.32 23.48
C ARG A 157 28.51 18.07 22.70
N LYS A 158 27.77 16.98 22.87
CA LYS A 158 28.02 15.67 22.24
C LYS A 158 27.75 15.69 20.74
N SER A 159 26.78 16.47 20.27
CA SER A 159 26.61 16.78 18.85
C SER A 159 26.40 18.27 18.62
N ARG A 160 26.60 18.71 17.38
CA ARG A 160 26.27 20.07 16.94
C ARG A 160 25.20 20.02 15.85
N LEU A 161 24.34 21.02 15.81
CA LEU A 161 23.32 21.22 14.79
C LEU A 161 23.78 22.34 13.86
N VAL A 162 23.84 22.07 12.55
CA VAL A 162 24.41 22.94 11.52
C VAL A 162 23.35 23.22 10.47
N ASP A 163 23.03 24.49 10.25
CA ASP A 163 22.20 24.92 9.12
C ASP A 163 23.05 24.85 7.83
N ARG A 164 22.63 24.00 6.90
CA ARG A 164 23.10 24.02 5.51
C ARG A 164 21.92 24.28 4.60
N THR A 165 21.94 25.44 3.92
CA THR A 165 20.95 25.81 2.91
C THR A 165 19.49 25.71 3.38
N GLY A 166 19.20 26.02 4.65
CA GLY A 166 17.86 25.94 5.21
C GLY A 166 17.44 24.54 5.69
N VAL A 167 18.35 23.55 5.64
CA VAL A 167 18.16 22.22 6.22
C VAL A 167 19.10 22.07 7.41
N LEU A 168 18.56 21.60 8.54
CA LEU A 168 19.35 21.37 9.75
C LEU A 168 19.98 19.98 9.73
N GLU A 169 21.31 19.91 9.81
CA GLU A 169 22.08 18.67 9.87
C GLU A 169 22.70 18.48 11.27
N ARG A 170 22.60 17.26 11.83
CA ARG A 170 23.25 16.92 13.11
C ARG A 170 24.61 16.29 12.85
N HIS A 171 25.69 16.93 13.25
CA HIS A 171 27.03 16.32 13.23
C HIS A 171 27.31 15.68 14.59
N LEU A 172 27.57 14.37 14.60
CA LEU A 172 27.94 13.60 15.78
C LEU A 172 29.33 12.99 15.56
N VAL A 173 30.32 13.39 16.34
CA VAL A 173 31.69 12.84 16.25
C VAL A 173 31.80 11.66 17.22
N ILE A 174 32.32 10.53 16.76
CA ILE A 174 32.49 9.31 17.57
C ILE A 174 33.90 8.79 17.38
N VAL A 175 34.58 8.41 18.47
CA VAL A 175 35.76 7.56 18.42
C VAL A 175 35.35 6.10 18.65
N ARG A 176 35.64 5.22 17.69
CA ARG A 176 35.56 3.76 17.81
C ARG A 176 36.98 3.23 17.94
N MET A 177 37.27 2.46 18.99
CA MET A 177 38.62 1.98 19.26
C MET A 177 38.69 0.45 19.27
N SER A 178 39.76 -0.06 18.68
CA SER A 178 40.13 -1.48 18.66
C SER A 178 41.44 -1.64 19.41
N LEU A 179 41.38 -2.13 20.66
CA LEU A 179 42.58 -2.43 21.44
C LEU A 179 43.04 -3.85 21.12
N CYS A 180 44.25 -3.97 20.59
CA CYS A 180 44.88 -5.23 20.22
C CYS A 180 46.09 -5.55 21.11
N ALA A 181 46.31 -6.83 21.37
CA ALA A 181 47.46 -7.33 22.11
C ALA A 181 47.87 -8.70 21.56
N LYS A 182 49.17 -9.01 21.51
CA LYS A 182 49.66 -10.33 21.09
C LYS A 182 49.70 -11.27 22.29
N ASP A 183 49.18 -12.49 22.13
CA ASP A 183 49.27 -13.51 23.17
C ASP A 183 50.66 -14.21 23.19
N GLU A 184 50.88 -15.14 24.11
CA GLU A 184 52.16 -15.84 24.24
C GLU A 184 52.57 -16.64 22.98
N SER A 185 51.63 -16.97 22.10
CA SER A 185 51.88 -17.61 20.81
C SER A 185 52.16 -16.62 19.67
N GLY A 186 52.10 -15.31 19.95
CA GLY A 186 52.26 -14.24 18.98
C GLY A 186 51.00 -13.92 18.16
N VAL A 187 49.86 -14.56 18.48
CA VAL A 187 48.58 -14.30 17.80
C VAL A 187 48.01 -12.98 18.30
N GLU A 188 47.70 -12.07 17.36
CA GLU A 188 47.00 -10.82 17.68
C GLU A 188 45.56 -11.13 18.14
N ARG A 189 45.20 -10.61 19.32
CA ARG A 189 43.84 -10.62 19.85
C ARG A 189 43.31 -9.21 19.98
N ILE A 190 41.99 -9.07 19.88
CA ILE A 190 41.28 -7.81 20.05
C ILE A 190 40.37 -7.88 21.29
N LEU A 191 40.32 -6.78 22.03
CA LEU A 191 39.46 -6.64 23.20
C LEU A 191 38.02 -6.37 22.78
N THR A 192 37.11 -7.27 23.14
CA THR A 192 35.67 -7.16 22.84
C THR A 192 34.82 -7.21 24.10
N LYS A 193 33.65 -6.58 24.05
CA LYS A 193 32.69 -6.54 25.16
C LYS A 193 31.80 -7.78 25.13
N VAL A 194 31.79 -8.54 26.23
CA VAL A 194 30.93 -9.73 26.40
C VAL A 194 29.49 -9.28 26.68
N PRO A 195 28.49 -9.70 25.88
CA PRO A 195 27.09 -9.40 26.16
C PRO A 195 26.60 -10.15 27.40
N ARG A 196 25.85 -9.47 28.27
CA ARG A 196 25.26 -10.06 29.47
C ARG A 196 24.03 -10.92 29.12
N GLY A 197 23.74 -11.89 29.99
CA GLY A 197 22.84 -13.01 29.67
C GLY A 197 21.40 -12.61 29.34
N ARG A 198 20.76 -13.41 28.47
CA ARG A 198 19.37 -13.34 27.98
C ARG A 198 18.89 -12.05 27.30
N GLU A 199 19.61 -10.92 27.39
CA GLU A 199 19.43 -9.74 26.51
C GLU A 199 19.93 -10.04 25.08
N LYS A 200 19.25 -10.96 24.40
CA LYS A 200 19.66 -11.55 23.11
C LYS A 200 19.20 -10.73 21.88
N VAL A 201 19.59 -9.46 21.78
CA VAL A 201 20.03 -8.77 20.52
C VAL A 201 20.70 -7.44 20.90
N GLN A 202 21.86 -7.46 21.56
CA GLN A 202 22.87 -6.42 21.31
C GLN A 202 23.95 -7.03 20.44
N LEU A 203 24.31 -6.31 19.38
CA LEU A 203 25.30 -6.69 18.37
C LEU A 203 26.53 -7.33 19.03
N ARG A 204 26.86 -8.56 18.61
CA ARG A 204 28.12 -9.19 19.01
C ARG A 204 29.27 -8.29 18.54
N ASN A 205 30.32 -8.22 19.35
CA ASN A 205 31.56 -7.53 19.04
C ASN A 205 31.38 -5.99 18.92
N GLN A 206 30.61 -5.38 19.82
CA GLN A 206 30.66 -3.93 20.02
C GLN A 206 32.08 -3.49 20.40
N ARG A 207 32.81 -2.94 19.42
CA ARG A 207 34.03 -2.14 19.65
C ARG A 207 33.70 -1.01 20.62
N LEU A 208 34.67 -0.64 21.45
CA LEU A 208 34.48 0.42 22.42
C LEU A 208 34.32 1.76 21.67
N ALA A 209 33.17 2.39 21.85
CA ALA A 209 32.77 3.59 21.12
C ALA A 209 32.35 4.70 22.10
N GLN A 210 32.86 5.92 21.89
CA GLN A 210 32.55 7.07 22.72
C GLN A 210 32.33 8.31 21.85
N VAL A 211 31.33 9.12 22.20
CA VAL A 211 31.06 10.39 21.52
C VAL A 211 32.15 11.39 21.90
N VAL A 212 32.66 12.14 20.91
CA VAL A 212 33.68 13.17 21.10
C VAL A 212 33.00 14.54 21.23
N PRO A 213 32.98 15.18 22.41
CA PRO A 213 32.31 16.46 22.59
C PRO A 213 32.99 17.59 21.83
N GLU A 214 32.21 18.60 21.42
CA GLU A 214 32.73 19.76 20.70
C GLU A 214 33.77 20.54 21.53
N GLY A 215 34.91 20.81 20.91
CA GLY A 215 36.06 21.47 21.55
C GLY A 215 37.07 20.50 22.18
N ARG A 216 36.80 19.19 22.20
CA ARG A 216 37.76 18.15 22.59
C ARG A 216 38.29 17.39 21.38
N THR A 217 39.48 16.82 21.50
CA THR A 217 40.01 15.91 20.48
C THR A 217 39.59 14.47 20.76
N TRP A 218 39.57 13.62 19.71
CA TRP A 218 39.28 12.20 19.90
C TRP A 218 40.33 11.50 20.77
N GLN A 219 41.58 11.98 20.78
CA GLN A 219 42.64 11.47 21.65
C GLN A 219 42.35 11.77 23.12
N GLU A 220 41.89 12.98 23.46
CA GLU A 220 41.52 13.31 24.85
C GLU A 220 40.36 12.45 25.35
N VAL A 221 39.37 12.20 24.48
CA VAL A 221 38.21 11.34 24.79
C VAL A 221 38.60 9.86 24.86
N LEU A 222 39.64 9.46 24.12
CA LEU A 222 40.26 8.15 24.23
C LEU A 222 40.97 7.97 25.58
N GLU A 223 41.75 8.96 26.05
CA GLU A 223 42.38 8.93 27.38
C GLU A 223 41.30 8.81 28.49
N ASP A 224 40.26 9.64 28.46
CA ASP A 224 39.12 9.55 29.38
C ASP A 224 38.48 8.16 29.35
N CYS A 225 38.36 7.53 28.18
CA CYS A 225 37.80 6.19 28.04
C CYS A 225 38.65 5.14 28.78
N PHE A 226 39.98 5.25 28.73
CA PHE A 226 40.90 4.37 29.47
C PHE A 226 40.81 4.58 30.99
N VAL A 227 40.71 5.83 31.45
CA VAL A 227 40.46 6.13 32.86
C VAL A 227 39.11 5.53 33.30
N ASP A 228 38.04 5.78 32.54
CA ASP A 228 36.66 5.49 32.95
C ASP A 228 36.25 4.02 32.83
N LYS A 229 36.78 3.31 31.84
CA LYS A 229 36.42 1.92 31.55
C LYS A 229 37.47 0.93 32.01
N PHE A 230 38.72 1.33 32.18
CA PHE A 230 39.84 0.45 32.52
C PHE A 230 40.63 0.87 33.76
N MET A 231 40.29 1.98 34.42
CA MET A 231 40.96 2.48 35.63
C MET A 231 42.47 2.70 35.41
N MET A 232 42.86 3.10 34.20
CA MET A 232 44.25 3.31 33.81
C MET A 232 44.62 4.78 33.92
N GLU A 233 45.70 5.09 34.65
CA GLU A 233 46.20 6.46 34.79
C GLU A 233 46.66 7.06 33.45
N PRO A 234 46.41 8.36 33.16
CA PRO A 234 46.69 8.97 31.85
C PRO A 234 48.17 8.94 31.42
N GLY A 235 49.11 8.85 32.37
CA GLY A 235 50.53 8.66 32.06
C GLY A 235 50.81 7.23 31.58
N THR A 236 50.32 6.24 32.32
CA THR A 236 50.52 4.80 32.09
C THR A 236 50.05 4.36 30.71
N ARG A 237 48.97 4.94 30.17
CA ARG A 237 48.45 4.57 28.83
C ARG A 237 49.44 4.85 27.71
N LYS A 238 50.25 5.92 27.80
CA LYS A 238 51.18 6.32 26.73
C LYS A 238 52.40 5.42 26.64
N ASP A 239 52.87 4.90 27.77
CA ASP A 239 54.03 4.01 27.85
C ASP A 239 53.69 2.56 27.50
N LEU A 240 52.40 2.17 27.60
CA LEU A 240 51.94 0.79 27.43
C LEU A 240 51.10 0.53 26.18
N ILE A 241 50.44 1.54 25.62
CA ILE A 241 49.53 1.40 24.48
C ILE A 241 49.85 2.43 23.39
N SER A 242 50.20 1.92 22.22
CA SER A 242 50.45 2.71 21.01
C SER A 242 49.19 2.82 20.15
N VAL A 243 48.99 3.95 19.46
CA VAL A 243 47.99 4.06 18.39
C VAL A 243 48.69 3.72 17.08
N VAL A 244 48.24 2.66 16.41
CA VAL A 244 48.86 2.10 15.20
C VAL A 244 48.27 2.71 13.93
N THR A 245 46.96 3.00 13.93
CA THR A 245 46.26 3.55 12.75
C THR A 245 45.06 4.35 13.20
N GLU A 246 44.87 5.52 12.57
CA GLU A 246 43.63 6.31 12.60
C GLU A 246 43.03 6.31 11.20
N CYS A 247 41.72 6.09 11.10
CA CYS A 247 40.93 6.38 9.90
C CYS A 247 39.72 7.23 10.28
N VAL A 248 39.36 8.22 9.46
CA VAL A 248 38.15 9.01 9.65
C VAL A 248 37.16 8.65 8.56
N LYS A 249 35.98 8.16 8.95
CA LYS A 249 34.85 7.86 8.07
C LYS A 249 33.75 8.90 8.30
N GLU A 250 33.10 9.35 7.23
CA GLU A 250 31.89 10.19 7.30
C GLU A 250 30.69 9.40 6.77
N GLU A 251 29.70 9.16 7.62
CA GLU A 251 28.47 8.39 7.31
C GLU A 251 27.24 9.29 7.48
N ARG A 252 26.48 9.52 6.39
CA ARG A 252 25.23 10.32 6.43
C ARG A 252 24.02 9.40 6.53
N LEU A 253 23.37 9.38 7.68
CA LEU A 253 22.25 8.48 8.00
C LEU A 253 21.10 9.23 8.70
N VAL A 254 19.87 8.78 8.51
CA VAL A 254 18.73 9.28 9.31
C VAL A 254 18.75 8.55 10.66
N SER A 255 19.10 9.26 11.73
CA SER A 255 19.18 8.64 13.06
C SER A 255 17.78 8.36 13.61
N PRO A 256 17.45 7.12 14.01
CA PRO A 256 16.17 6.84 14.68
C PRO A 256 16.05 7.57 16.02
N SER A 257 17.18 7.92 16.64
CA SER A 257 17.23 8.68 17.90
C SER A 257 16.91 10.17 17.78
N VAL A 258 16.99 10.75 16.57
CA VAL A 258 16.78 12.18 16.31
C VAL A 258 15.96 12.32 15.01
N PRO A 259 14.64 12.07 15.07
CA PRO A 259 13.80 11.99 13.89
C PRO A 259 13.71 13.33 13.16
N GLY A 260 13.75 13.27 11.82
CA GLY A 260 13.62 14.46 10.97
C GLY A 260 14.90 15.28 10.78
N ILE A 261 16.00 14.95 11.48
CA ILE A 261 17.29 15.63 11.34
C ILE A 261 18.31 14.66 10.72
N PRO A 262 18.75 14.86 9.46
CA PRO A 262 19.84 14.10 8.87
C PRO A 262 21.08 14.14 9.77
N THR A 263 21.62 12.97 10.14
CA THR A 263 22.77 12.87 11.03
C THR A 263 24.01 12.47 10.24
N ILE A 264 25.05 13.28 10.33
CA ILE A 264 26.40 13.02 9.82
C ILE A 264 27.23 12.49 10.99
N TYR A 265 27.54 11.21 10.94
CA TYR A 265 28.44 10.54 11.87
C TYR A 265 29.87 10.69 11.35
N ILE A 266 30.73 11.36 12.13
CA ILE A 266 32.17 11.46 11.85
C ILE A 266 32.85 10.47 12.77
N VAL A 267 33.24 9.32 12.24
CA VAL A 267 33.76 8.18 13.01
C VAL A 267 35.28 8.11 12.88
N HIS A 268 36.00 8.41 13.96
CA HIS A 268 37.42 8.13 14.11
C HIS A 268 37.60 6.67 14.53
N GLU A 269 38.09 5.82 13.63
CA GLU A 269 38.48 4.45 13.92
C GLU A 269 39.96 4.40 14.33
N ALA A 270 40.22 4.13 15.61
CA ALA A 270 41.56 4.04 16.18
C ALA A 270 41.94 2.58 16.48
N LYS A 271 42.89 2.01 15.71
CA LYS A 271 43.53 0.73 16.09
C LYS A 271 44.69 1.03 17.05
N MET A 272 44.72 0.34 18.17
CA MET A 272 45.75 0.46 19.19
C MET A 272 46.41 -0.90 19.45
N GLU A 273 47.70 -0.88 19.77
CA GLU A 273 48.46 -2.07 20.11
C GLU A 273 49.15 -1.90 21.46
N VAL A 274 48.93 -2.88 22.34
CA VAL A 274 49.66 -3.03 23.61
C VAL A 274 51.12 -3.35 23.31
N ILE A 275 52.01 -2.49 23.78
CA ILE A 275 53.45 -2.51 23.48
C ILE A 275 54.14 -3.70 24.16
N ASP A 276 53.83 -3.93 25.44
CA ASP A 276 54.28 -5.09 26.21
C ASP A 276 53.14 -5.62 27.09
N PRO A 277 52.49 -6.75 26.73
CA PRO A 277 51.38 -7.31 27.49
C PRO A 277 51.81 -7.93 28.83
N LYS A 278 53.11 -8.07 29.11
CA LYS A 278 53.63 -8.68 30.36
C LYS A 278 53.74 -7.68 31.52
N ARG A 279 53.39 -6.42 31.29
CA ARG A 279 53.43 -5.34 32.29
C ARG A 279 52.35 -5.54 33.35
N GLU A 280 52.75 -5.50 34.61
CA GLU A 280 51.87 -5.74 35.78
C GLU A 280 50.70 -4.75 35.81
N GLU A 281 50.93 -3.53 35.32
CA GLU A 281 49.90 -2.49 35.18
C GLU A 281 48.74 -2.88 34.25
N LEU A 282 48.93 -3.88 33.39
CA LEU A 282 47.92 -4.41 32.46
C LEU A 282 47.19 -5.65 32.98
N ALA A 283 47.51 -6.15 34.18
CA ALA A 283 46.83 -7.30 34.78
C ALA A 283 45.30 -7.07 34.92
N ASN A 284 44.88 -5.82 35.14
CA ASN A 284 43.46 -5.44 35.18
C ASN A 284 42.74 -5.55 33.82
N LEU A 285 43.48 -5.68 32.71
CA LEU A 285 42.98 -6.02 31.38
C LEU A 285 43.07 -7.52 31.07
N GLY A 286 43.35 -8.38 32.06
CA GLY A 286 43.55 -9.81 31.84
C GLY A 286 44.81 -10.16 31.03
N LEU A 287 45.80 -9.27 30.97
CA LEU A 287 47.08 -9.48 30.29
C LEU A 287 48.16 -9.92 31.30
N PRO A 288 49.15 -10.76 30.90
CA PRO A 288 49.38 -11.30 29.56
C PRO A 288 48.53 -12.53 29.18
N SER A 289 47.80 -13.14 30.13
CA SER A 289 47.12 -14.43 29.94
C SER A 289 45.89 -14.42 29.02
N MET A 290 45.48 -13.24 28.53
CA MET A 290 44.28 -13.02 27.71
C MET A 290 42.98 -13.44 28.40
N GLU A 291 42.95 -13.35 29.73
CA GLU A 291 41.80 -13.74 30.54
C GLU A 291 40.62 -12.76 30.41
N ASN A 292 39.42 -13.29 30.54
CA ASN A 292 38.19 -12.48 30.54
C ASN A 292 38.08 -11.73 31.86
N PHE A 293 38.00 -10.40 31.81
CA PHE A 293 37.91 -9.54 32.99
C PHE A 293 36.57 -8.78 33.05
N THR A 294 36.33 -8.06 34.14
CA THR A 294 35.14 -7.23 34.31
C THR A 294 35.54 -5.90 34.94
N THR A 295 35.14 -4.80 34.33
CA THR A 295 35.36 -3.45 34.87
C THR A 295 34.06 -2.85 35.37
N LEU A 296 34.18 -1.95 36.34
CA LEU A 296 33.11 -1.10 36.84
C LEU A 296 33.35 0.29 36.23
N ASP A 297 32.40 0.84 35.48
CA ASP A 297 32.50 2.25 35.10
C ASP A 297 32.05 3.18 36.24
N ARG A 298 32.23 4.50 36.05
CA ARG A 298 31.87 5.53 37.06
C ARG A 298 30.38 5.48 37.50
N SER A 299 29.49 4.85 36.74
CA SER A 299 28.08 4.66 37.12
C SER A 299 27.83 3.40 37.95
N GLY A 300 28.88 2.64 38.29
CA GLY A 300 28.79 1.32 38.91
C GLY A 300 28.37 0.21 37.94
N LYS A 301 28.26 0.49 36.64
CA LYS A 301 27.83 -0.49 35.63
C LYS A 301 28.99 -1.44 35.32
N LYS A 302 28.84 -2.70 35.76
CA LYS A 302 29.77 -3.79 35.45
C LYS A 302 29.72 -4.15 33.96
N THR A 303 30.84 -4.02 33.27
CA THR A 303 31.05 -4.44 31.87
C THR A 303 32.05 -5.59 31.82
N GLN A 304 31.68 -6.69 31.17
CA GLN A 304 32.55 -7.86 31.03
C GLN A 304 33.26 -7.80 29.66
N TRP A 305 34.51 -8.23 29.63
CA TRP A 305 35.41 -8.14 28.47
C TRP A 305 36.06 -9.49 28.17
N CYS A 306 36.41 -9.72 26.90
CA CYS A 306 37.16 -10.89 26.46
C CYS A 306 38.14 -10.55 25.33
N TRP A 307 39.22 -11.32 25.23
CA TRP A 307 40.23 -11.21 24.18
C TRP A 307 39.98 -12.26 23.09
N THR A 308 39.43 -11.84 21.96
CA THR A 308 39.11 -12.70 20.80
C THR A 308 40.26 -12.70 19.79
N PRO A 309 40.61 -13.84 19.14
CA PRO A 309 41.62 -13.86 18.09
C PRO A 309 41.23 -12.96 16.91
N TYR A 310 42.13 -12.09 16.47
CA TYR A 310 41.87 -11.15 15.36
C TYR A 310 41.55 -11.86 14.03
N SER A 311 42.04 -13.10 13.85
CA SER A 311 41.71 -13.95 12.71
C SER A 311 40.25 -14.43 12.67
N GLU A 312 39.55 -14.43 13.80
CA GLU A 312 38.12 -14.72 13.89
C GLU A 312 37.27 -13.44 13.69
N GLU A 313 37.90 -12.26 13.73
CA GLU A 313 37.34 -10.96 13.36
C GLU A 313 37.90 -10.42 12.03
N ARG A 314 37.92 -11.25 10.98
CA ARG A 314 37.69 -10.64 9.66
C ARG A 314 36.26 -10.16 9.64
N ASP A 315 36.09 -8.85 9.49
CA ASP A 315 34.76 -8.30 9.31
C ASP A 315 34.22 -8.79 7.95
N HIS A 316 33.42 -9.86 8.02
CA HIS A 316 32.82 -10.49 6.85
C HIS A 316 31.88 -9.54 6.10
N ALA A 317 31.43 -8.45 6.74
CA ALA A 317 30.75 -7.36 6.06
C ALA A 317 31.74 -6.54 5.23
N ASP A 318 32.85 -6.03 5.78
CA ASP A 318 33.86 -5.28 5.01
C ASP A 318 34.47 -6.10 3.86
N ASP A 319 34.82 -7.37 4.10
CA ASP A 319 35.37 -8.26 3.07
C ASP A 319 34.34 -8.52 1.94
N LEU A 320 33.07 -8.71 2.29
CA LEU A 320 31.99 -8.87 1.30
C LEU A 320 31.69 -7.56 0.55
N ALA A 321 31.69 -6.43 1.25
CA ALA A 321 31.40 -5.13 0.67
C ALA A 321 32.42 -4.77 -0.42
N ARG A 322 33.71 -4.98 -0.13
CA ARG A 322 34.79 -4.83 -1.11
C ARG A 322 34.61 -5.80 -2.28
N LEU A 323 34.32 -7.07 -2.03
CA LEU A 323 34.12 -8.06 -3.08
C LEU A 323 32.93 -7.73 -4.01
N LEU A 324 31.85 -7.16 -3.47
CA LEU A 324 30.72 -6.67 -4.28
C LEU A 324 31.12 -5.41 -5.08
N GLN A 325 31.82 -4.47 -4.45
CA GLN A 325 32.28 -3.22 -5.08
C GLN A 325 33.27 -3.49 -6.22
N ASP A 326 34.26 -4.37 -6.03
CA ASP A 326 35.25 -4.80 -7.03
C ASP A 326 34.59 -5.44 -8.27
N HIS A 327 33.35 -5.90 -8.13
CA HIS A 327 32.54 -6.47 -9.21
C HIS A 327 31.35 -5.59 -9.64
N ASN A 328 31.37 -4.30 -9.30
CA ASN A 328 30.36 -3.29 -9.65
C ASN A 328 28.93 -3.62 -9.18
N ILE A 329 28.79 -4.21 -7.99
CA ILE A 329 27.49 -4.49 -7.35
C ILE A 329 27.27 -3.47 -6.23
N SER A 330 26.29 -2.60 -6.39
CA SER A 330 25.97 -1.54 -5.43
C SER A 330 25.18 -2.07 -4.25
N ILE A 331 25.76 -2.01 -3.04
CA ILE A 331 25.08 -2.39 -1.79
C ILE A 331 23.91 -1.42 -1.50
N HIS A 332 23.95 -0.19 -2.02
CA HIS A 332 22.89 0.79 -1.86
C HIS A 332 21.61 0.47 -2.66
N GLU A 333 21.67 -0.48 -3.60
CA GLU A 333 20.49 -1.00 -4.31
C GLU A 333 19.81 -2.16 -3.55
N PHE A 334 20.38 -2.61 -2.43
CA PHE A 334 19.83 -3.71 -1.64
C PHE A 334 18.75 -3.18 -0.68
N GLU A 335 17.73 -4.00 -0.42
CA GLU A 335 16.75 -3.70 0.63
C GLU A 335 17.43 -3.60 2.03
N PRO A 336 16.92 -2.76 2.95
CA PRO A 336 17.48 -2.65 4.30
C PRO A 336 17.57 -4.00 5.01
N GLY A 337 18.76 -4.35 5.51
CA GLY A 337 19.05 -5.65 6.16
C GLY A 337 19.44 -6.78 5.21
N ALA A 338 19.28 -6.63 3.89
CA ALA A 338 19.60 -7.69 2.93
C ALA A 338 21.11 -7.93 2.79
N PHE A 339 21.94 -6.93 3.04
CA PHE A 339 23.39 -7.08 3.03
C PHE A 339 23.88 -7.97 4.19
N GLU A 340 23.37 -7.72 5.39
CA GLU A 340 23.61 -8.50 6.60
C GLU A 340 23.11 -9.94 6.46
N ASP A 341 21.95 -10.13 5.81
CA ASP A 341 21.44 -11.46 5.46
C ASP A 341 22.36 -12.19 4.46
N LEU A 342 23.00 -11.48 3.51
CA LEU A 342 23.99 -12.07 2.60
C LEU A 342 25.31 -12.42 3.32
N VAL A 343 25.78 -11.59 4.27
CA VAL A 343 26.94 -11.90 5.12
C VAL A 343 26.69 -13.19 5.91
N ASP A 344 25.53 -13.31 6.55
CA ASP A 344 25.15 -14.55 7.24
C ASP A 344 25.05 -15.73 6.28
N GLU A 345 24.40 -15.55 5.13
CA GLU A 345 24.16 -16.62 4.16
C GLU A 345 25.47 -17.24 3.63
N VAL A 346 26.49 -16.40 3.40
CA VAL A 346 27.79 -16.82 2.85
C VAL A 346 28.72 -17.35 3.94
N TYR A 347 28.88 -16.62 5.05
CA TYR A 347 29.93 -16.91 6.04
C TYR A 347 29.44 -17.70 7.26
N LEU A 348 28.25 -17.38 7.79
CA LEU A 348 27.76 -17.91 9.07
C LEU A 348 26.93 -19.18 8.87
N SER A 349 25.81 -19.08 8.14
CA SER A 349 24.90 -20.19 7.88
C SER A 349 25.32 -21.06 6.70
N LYS A 350 26.25 -20.57 5.85
CA LYS A 350 26.88 -21.29 4.73
C LYS A 350 25.84 -21.93 3.80
N ASN A 351 24.77 -21.18 3.53
CA ASN A 351 23.69 -21.55 2.61
C ASN A 351 24.02 -21.18 1.15
N SER A 352 25.01 -20.31 0.92
CA SER A 352 25.57 -20.02 -0.40
C SER A 352 27.07 -19.76 -0.33
N SER A 353 27.74 -19.77 -1.48
CA SER A 353 29.15 -19.38 -1.61
C SER A 353 29.34 -18.42 -2.78
N LEU A 354 30.26 -17.47 -2.62
CA LEU A 354 30.66 -16.57 -3.69
C LEU A 354 31.86 -17.14 -4.44
N ALA A 355 31.83 -17.05 -5.77
CA ALA A 355 32.93 -17.45 -6.64
C ALA A 355 33.00 -16.56 -7.87
N VAL A 356 34.19 -16.05 -8.19
CA VAL A 356 34.41 -15.30 -9.42
C VAL A 356 34.63 -16.27 -10.57
N LYS A 357 33.78 -16.24 -11.60
CA LYS A 357 33.95 -17.00 -12.85
C LYS A 357 33.97 -16.03 -14.03
N LYS A 358 35.04 -16.07 -14.83
CA LYS A 358 35.23 -15.19 -16.00
C LYS A 358 35.03 -13.69 -15.67
N GLY A 359 35.60 -13.24 -14.54
CA GLY A 359 35.49 -11.85 -14.07
C GLY A 359 34.13 -11.44 -13.49
N THR A 360 33.12 -12.31 -13.52
CA THR A 360 31.81 -12.06 -12.90
C THR A 360 31.72 -12.74 -11.54
N LEU A 361 31.28 -12.02 -10.51
CA LEU A 361 30.96 -12.59 -9.20
C LEU A 361 29.65 -13.40 -9.30
N LEU A 362 29.70 -14.67 -8.90
CA LEU A 362 28.55 -15.57 -8.87
C LEU A 362 28.29 -16.06 -7.45
N ARG A 363 27.05 -15.95 -7.01
CA ARG A 363 26.52 -16.55 -5.78
C ARG A 363 26.00 -17.95 -6.09
N ASN A 364 26.64 -19.00 -5.58
CA ASN A 364 26.23 -20.38 -5.78
C ASN A 364 25.34 -20.80 -4.60
N CYS A 365 24.07 -21.09 -4.87
CA CYS A 365 23.09 -21.54 -3.89
C CYS A 365 22.64 -22.96 -4.24
N GLN A 366 22.51 -23.84 -3.26
CA GLN A 366 21.97 -25.19 -3.45
C GLN A 366 20.55 -25.24 -2.87
N ILE A 367 19.62 -25.88 -3.56
CA ILE A 367 18.21 -26.01 -3.18
C ILE A 367 17.77 -27.45 -3.36
N VAL A 368 17.01 -28.00 -2.42
CA VAL A 368 16.27 -29.25 -2.61
C VAL A 368 14.79 -28.94 -2.83
N LYS A 369 14.18 -29.59 -3.83
CA LYS A 369 12.74 -29.61 -4.13
C LYS A 369 12.26 -31.05 -3.95
N VAL A 370 11.29 -31.26 -3.06
CA VAL A 370 10.73 -32.59 -2.77
C VAL A 370 9.26 -32.63 -3.19
N TRP A 371 8.95 -33.54 -4.10
CA TRP A 371 7.59 -33.92 -4.45
C TRP A 371 7.17 -35.06 -3.53
N LEU A 372 6.40 -34.74 -2.48
CA LEU A 372 5.91 -35.74 -1.54
C LEU A 372 4.60 -36.32 -2.08
N SER A 373 4.58 -37.61 -2.43
CA SER A 373 3.45 -38.28 -3.08
C SER A 373 2.90 -39.45 -2.27
N THR A 374 1.63 -39.78 -2.51
CA THR A 374 0.95 -40.96 -1.93
C THR A 374 -0.29 -41.29 -2.77
N ASP A 375 -0.92 -42.44 -2.54
CA ASP A 375 -2.16 -42.82 -3.22
C ASP A 375 -3.36 -42.57 -2.30
N ILE A 376 -4.22 -41.62 -2.69
CA ILE A 376 -5.48 -41.31 -2.01
C ILE A 376 -6.61 -41.87 -2.87
N VAL A 377 -7.41 -42.80 -2.33
CA VAL A 377 -8.46 -43.53 -3.06
C VAL A 377 -7.95 -44.17 -4.36
N ASN A 378 -6.75 -44.77 -4.32
CA ASN A 378 -6.02 -45.34 -5.48
C ASN A 378 -5.64 -44.34 -6.60
N ILE A 379 -5.74 -43.04 -6.35
CA ILE A 379 -5.28 -41.99 -7.28
C ILE A 379 -3.96 -41.42 -6.74
N PRO A 380 -2.89 -41.34 -7.54
CA PRO A 380 -1.63 -40.74 -7.11
C PRO A 380 -1.80 -39.24 -6.91
N HIS A 381 -1.54 -38.78 -5.69
CA HIS A 381 -1.56 -37.37 -5.30
C HIS A 381 -0.16 -36.89 -4.92
N VAL A 382 0.06 -35.58 -5.00
CA VAL A 382 1.29 -34.91 -4.61
C VAL A 382 0.97 -33.70 -3.74
N LEU A 383 1.75 -33.50 -2.69
CA LEU A 383 1.59 -32.41 -1.74
C LEU A 383 2.18 -31.11 -2.31
N MET A 384 1.33 -30.10 -2.48
CA MET A 384 1.68 -28.80 -3.02
C MET A 384 1.63 -27.72 -1.93
N THR A 385 2.57 -26.78 -1.95
CA THR A 385 2.48 -25.54 -1.16
C THR A 385 1.56 -24.56 -1.90
N VAL A 386 0.51 -24.09 -1.22
CA VAL A 386 -0.52 -23.20 -1.79
C VAL A 386 -0.25 -21.74 -1.41
N SER A 387 -0.01 -21.49 -0.12
CA SER A 387 0.28 -20.14 0.37
C SER A 387 1.19 -20.18 1.60
N LYS A 388 1.72 -19.01 1.94
CA LYS A 388 2.58 -18.85 3.11
C LYS A 388 2.30 -17.51 3.77
N VAL A 389 1.89 -17.56 5.02
CA VAL A 389 1.63 -16.40 5.88
C VAL A 389 2.85 -16.12 6.76
N LEU A 390 3.28 -14.86 6.81
CA LEU A 390 4.33 -14.37 7.70
C LEU A 390 3.96 -12.95 8.15
N ARG A 391 3.83 -12.71 9.47
CA ARG A 391 3.41 -11.43 10.05
C ARG A 391 2.11 -10.89 9.42
N GLY A 392 1.07 -11.73 9.38
CA GLY A 392 -0.21 -11.41 8.73
C GLY A 392 -0.18 -11.28 7.19
N ARG A 393 0.99 -11.11 6.56
CA ARG A 393 1.08 -11.03 5.10
C ARG A 393 0.97 -12.42 4.49
N CYS A 394 -0.17 -12.71 3.88
CA CYS A 394 -0.35 -13.88 3.03
C CYS A 394 0.39 -13.67 1.70
N SER A 395 1.48 -14.42 1.47
CA SER A 395 2.04 -14.61 0.14
C SER A 395 1.23 -15.70 -0.56
N LEU A 396 0.19 -15.30 -1.29
CA LEU A 396 -0.48 -16.16 -2.26
C LEU A 396 0.53 -16.52 -3.36
N ASP A 397 1.00 -17.78 -3.36
CA ASP A 397 1.90 -18.24 -4.41
C ASP A 397 1.05 -18.54 -5.65
N LYS A 398 1.05 -17.64 -6.63
CA LYS A 398 0.33 -17.81 -7.90
C LYS A 398 0.78 -19.05 -8.69
N THR A 399 1.86 -19.69 -8.25
CA THR A 399 2.39 -20.94 -8.78
C THR A 399 2.37 -21.99 -7.67
N LEU A 400 1.73 -23.14 -7.90
CA LEU A 400 1.81 -24.29 -7.00
C LEU A 400 3.26 -24.79 -6.96
N ARG A 401 3.84 -24.98 -5.76
CA ARG A 401 5.25 -25.40 -5.62
C ARG A 401 5.43 -26.67 -4.80
N PRO A 402 6.41 -27.53 -5.15
CA PRO A 402 6.87 -28.59 -4.26
C PRO A 402 7.54 -27.99 -3.01
N ILE A 403 7.61 -28.82 -1.96
CA ILE A 403 8.25 -28.44 -0.70
C ILE A 403 9.75 -28.18 -0.97
N SER A 404 10.32 -27.10 -0.45
CA SER A 404 11.73 -26.76 -0.72
C SER A 404 12.48 -26.05 0.40
N MET A 405 13.80 -26.23 0.40
CA MET A 405 14.74 -25.49 1.25
C MET A 405 16.10 -25.33 0.57
N ARG A 406 16.91 -24.41 1.10
CA ARG A 406 18.33 -24.31 0.74
C ARG A 406 19.13 -25.42 1.44
N ILE A 407 20.10 -25.99 0.73
CA ILE A 407 21.04 -27.00 1.23
C ILE A 407 22.31 -26.26 1.70
N ARG A 408 22.85 -26.61 2.86
CA ARG A 408 24.11 -26.02 3.35
C ARG A 408 25.31 -26.53 2.55
N ILE A 409 26.37 -25.73 2.44
CA ILE A 409 27.62 -26.16 1.80
C ILE A 409 28.16 -27.41 2.50
N GLY A 410 28.39 -28.48 1.73
CA GLY A 410 28.88 -29.76 2.21
C GLY A 410 27.80 -30.71 2.77
N GLN A 411 26.54 -30.27 2.89
CA GLN A 411 25.44 -31.14 3.29
C GLN A 411 25.01 -32.03 2.10
N PRO A 412 24.93 -33.37 2.27
CA PRO A 412 24.30 -34.25 1.28
C PRO A 412 22.85 -33.86 1.01
N TRP A 413 22.40 -33.96 -0.24
CA TRP A 413 21.03 -33.58 -0.58
C TRP A 413 20.00 -34.49 0.09
N GLN A 414 20.35 -35.75 0.37
CA GLN A 414 19.51 -36.70 1.11
C GLN A 414 19.26 -36.23 2.55
N ASP A 415 20.31 -35.82 3.26
CA ASP A 415 20.19 -35.26 4.61
C ASP A 415 19.36 -33.97 4.61
N ALA A 416 19.42 -33.20 3.51
CA ALA A 416 18.56 -32.04 3.32
C ALA A 416 17.09 -32.40 3.02
N VAL A 417 16.80 -33.54 2.38
CA VAL A 417 15.42 -34.07 2.29
C VAL A 417 14.89 -34.43 3.67
N THR A 418 15.66 -35.16 4.48
CA THR A 418 15.25 -35.54 5.84
C THR A 418 15.00 -34.31 6.71
N LEU A 419 15.93 -33.35 6.68
CA LEU A 419 15.78 -32.09 7.40
C LEU A 419 14.58 -31.26 6.88
N LEU A 420 14.32 -31.24 5.57
CA LEU A 420 13.16 -30.56 4.99
C LEU A 420 11.85 -31.10 5.56
N LEU A 421 11.68 -32.42 5.58
CA LEU A 421 10.44 -33.06 6.03
C LEU A 421 10.21 -32.84 7.53
N THR A 422 11.28 -32.79 8.35
CA THR A 422 11.19 -32.41 9.76
C THR A 422 10.87 -30.91 9.93
N ASP A 423 11.62 -30.01 9.29
CA ASP A 423 11.49 -28.55 9.45
C ASP A 423 10.21 -27.96 8.85
N ARG A 424 9.56 -28.67 7.91
CA ARG A 424 8.38 -28.18 7.15
C ARG A 424 7.08 -28.90 7.47
N LEU A 425 7.15 -30.18 7.83
CA LEU A 425 5.96 -31.01 8.07
C LEU A 425 5.95 -31.64 9.47
N GLY A 426 6.99 -31.40 10.29
CA GLY A 426 7.09 -31.95 11.65
C GLY A 426 7.36 -33.45 11.71
N LEU A 427 7.72 -34.08 10.59
CA LEU A 427 7.92 -35.53 10.53
C LEU A 427 9.25 -35.91 11.18
N ASP A 428 9.21 -36.73 12.22
CA ASP A 428 10.41 -37.21 12.90
C ASP A 428 11.18 -38.26 12.06
N CYS A 429 12.46 -38.46 12.40
CA CYS A 429 13.34 -39.33 11.63
C CYS A 429 12.96 -40.82 11.69
N ALA A 430 12.24 -41.29 12.72
CA ALA A 430 11.78 -42.67 12.80
C ALA A 430 10.60 -42.89 11.84
N PHE A 431 9.58 -42.02 11.90
CA PHE A 431 8.47 -42.05 10.95
C PHE A 431 8.94 -41.97 9.51
N GLN A 432 9.85 -41.04 9.19
CA GLN A 432 10.40 -40.91 7.83
C GLN A 432 11.10 -42.20 7.35
N LYS A 433 11.92 -42.82 8.21
CA LYS A 433 12.67 -44.02 7.85
C LYS A 433 11.78 -45.25 7.60
N GLU A 434 10.69 -45.36 8.33
CA GLU A 434 9.77 -46.50 8.23
C GLU A 434 8.70 -46.31 7.14
N ASN A 435 8.26 -45.07 6.91
CA ASN A 435 7.03 -44.79 6.14
C ASN A 435 7.24 -43.91 4.91
N ILE A 436 8.47 -43.48 4.59
CA ILE A 436 8.76 -42.68 3.38
C ILE A 436 9.87 -43.34 2.56
N ILE A 437 9.54 -43.74 1.33
CA ILE A 437 10.52 -44.19 0.34
C ILE A 437 11.04 -42.97 -0.44
N LEU A 438 12.34 -42.74 -0.40
CA LEU A 438 13.03 -41.82 -1.29
C LEU A 438 13.25 -42.50 -2.66
N ASP A 439 12.53 -42.07 -3.69
CA ASP A 439 12.66 -42.64 -5.03
C ASP A 439 13.88 -42.07 -5.76
N GLN A 440 15.02 -42.75 -5.60
CA GLN A 440 16.29 -42.34 -6.22
C GLN A 440 16.23 -42.28 -7.75
N CYS A 441 15.32 -43.01 -8.40
CA CYS A 441 15.17 -42.99 -9.86
C CYS A 441 14.55 -41.66 -10.35
N THR A 442 13.88 -40.92 -9.47
CA THR A 442 13.31 -39.60 -9.78
C THR A 442 14.27 -38.44 -9.55
N TYR A 443 15.43 -38.68 -8.93
CA TYR A 443 16.40 -37.63 -8.62
C TYR A 443 16.93 -36.95 -9.89
N ARG A 444 16.87 -35.62 -9.91
CA ARG A 444 17.41 -34.76 -10.96
C ARG A 444 18.18 -33.61 -10.34
N LEU A 445 19.30 -33.24 -10.97
CA LEU A 445 20.06 -32.04 -10.66
C LEU A 445 20.00 -31.09 -11.85
N SER A 446 19.37 -29.92 -11.67
CA SER A 446 19.45 -28.81 -12.64
C SER A 446 20.34 -27.68 -12.10
N GLU A 447 20.89 -26.87 -13.01
CA GLU A 447 21.59 -25.62 -12.68
C GLU A 447 20.91 -24.47 -13.44
N GLU A 448 20.36 -23.51 -12.69
CA GLU A 448 19.67 -22.31 -13.20
C GLU A 448 20.50 -21.08 -12.85
N ILE A 449 20.60 -20.08 -13.74
CA ILE A 449 21.39 -18.85 -13.50
C ILE A 449 20.50 -17.63 -13.72
N GLU A 450 20.24 -16.88 -12.64
CA GLU A 450 19.39 -15.68 -12.65
C GLU A 450 20.06 -14.52 -11.91
N LEU A 451 19.56 -13.30 -12.08
CA LEU A 451 19.89 -12.19 -11.19
C LEU A 451 19.12 -12.34 -9.86
N SER A 452 19.79 -12.13 -8.72
CA SER A 452 19.12 -12.23 -7.43
C SER A 452 18.13 -11.07 -7.24
N ARG A 453 16.86 -11.39 -6.99
CA ARG A 453 15.83 -10.37 -6.66
C ARG A 453 16.10 -9.67 -5.33
N SER A 454 16.77 -10.35 -4.39
CA SER A 454 17.12 -9.80 -3.07
C SER A 454 18.43 -9.03 -3.08
N TYR A 455 19.29 -9.26 -4.08
CA TYR A 455 20.63 -8.67 -4.20
C TYR A 455 20.82 -8.19 -5.64
N PRO A 456 20.26 -7.03 -6.03
CA PRO A 456 20.40 -6.47 -7.37
C PRO A 456 21.85 -6.48 -7.88
N GLY A 457 22.03 -6.72 -9.18
CA GLY A 457 23.35 -6.90 -9.79
C GLY A 457 24.04 -8.26 -9.54
N LEU A 458 23.78 -8.94 -8.41
CA LEU A 458 24.44 -10.21 -8.07
C LEU A 458 23.78 -11.42 -8.78
N LYS A 459 24.49 -11.98 -9.76
CA LYS A 459 24.07 -13.24 -10.43
C LYS A 459 24.17 -14.42 -9.46
N THR A 460 23.08 -15.18 -9.38
CA THR A 460 22.97 -16.39 -8.57
C THR A 460 22.85 -17.63 -9.45
N VAL A 461 23.68 -18.63 -9.16
CA VAL A 461 23.63 -19.98 -9.72
C VAL A 461 22.89 -20.88 -8.72
N TYR A 462 21.68 -21.29 -9.07
CA TYR A 462 20.87 -22.22 -8.29
C TYR A 462 21.10 -23.65 -8.77
N ARG A 463 21.66 -24.49 -7.90
CA ARG A 463 21.73 -25.95 -8.11
C ARG A 463 20.55 -26.59 -7.42
N ILE A 464 19.66 -27.16 -8.20
CA ILE A 464 18.37 -27.64 -7.73
C ILE A 464 18.33 -29.16 -7.80
N HIS A 465 18.27 -29.77 -6.62
CA HIS A 465 18.10 -31.20 -6.41
C HIS A 465 16.59 -31.48 -6.33
N GLU A 466 15.99 -31.99 -7.39
CA GLU A 466 14.56 -32.34 -7.48
C GLU A 466 14.39 -33.84 -7.30
N VAL A 467 13.52 -34.28 -6.39
CA VAL A 467 13.31 -35.71 -6.08
C VAL A 467 11.88 -35.98 -5.59
N THR A 468 11.37 -37.20 -5.79
CA THR A 468 10.09 -37.66 -5.28
C THR A 468 10.27 -38.54 -4.04
N CYS A 469 9.42 -38.32 -3.04
CA CYS A 469 9.31 -39.13 -1.84
C CYS A 469 7.91 -39.73 -1.78
N ARG A 470 7.77 -41.06 -1.68
CA ARG A 470 6.47 -41.73 -1.57
C ARG A 470 6.18 -42.09 -0.12
N ILE A 471 5.04 -41.64 0.40
CA ILE A 471 4.53 -42.05 1.72
C ILE A 471 3.86 -43.42 1.59
N LEU A 472 4.17 -44.35 2.50
CA LEU A 472 3.62 -45.70 2.56
C LEU A 472 2.46 -45.86 3.55
N ALA A 473 2.45 -45.07 4.62
CA ALA A 473 1.47 -45.16 5.71
C ALA A 473 0.78 -43.81 5.96
N THR A 474 -0.47 -43.86 6.41
CA THR A 474 -1.25 -42.66 6.70
C THR A 474 -0.67 -41.89 7.88
N HIS A 475 -0.61 -40.56 7.76
CA HIS A 475 -0.19 -39.67 8.83
C HIS A 475 -1.26 -38.58 9.02
N PRO A 476 -2.04 -38.58 10.12
CA PRO A 476 -3.15 -37.65 10.31
C PRO A 476 -2.77 -36.18 10.24
N ALA A 477 -1.57 -35.79 10.71
CA ALA A 477 -1.11 -34.40 10.62
C ALA A 477 -0.72 -33.95 9.19
N LEU A 478 -0.73 -34.87 8.22
CA LEU A 478 -0.65 -34.58 6.79
C LEU A 478 -2.02 -34.67 6.10
N GLY A 479 -3.13 -34.74 6.83
CA GLY A 479 -4.47 -34.88 6.25
C GLY A 479 -4.76 -36.25 5.62
N LEU A 480 -3.95 -37.28 5.89
CA LEU A 480 -4.11 -38.64 5.33
C LEU A 480 -4.87 -39.57 6.30
N PRO A 481 -5.70 -40.52 5.80
CA PRO A 481 -5.86 -40.93 4.40
C PRO A 481 -6.72 -40.04 3.49
N GLU A 482 -7.54 -39.14 4.03
CA GLU A 482 -8.61 -38.47 3.28
C GLU A 482 -8.11 -37.48 2.21
N GLY A 483 -6.86 -37.00 2.34
CA GLY A 483 -6.29 -35.99 1.46
C GLY A 483 -6.60 -34.55 1.86
N ASN A 484 -7.01 -34.34 3.12
CA ASN A 484 -7.42 -33.03 3.61
C ASN A 484 -6.28 -32.00 3.53
N ASP A 485 -6.63 -30.77 3.17
CA ASP A 485 -5.73 -29.62 3.22
C ASP A 485 -5.32 -29.34 4.67
N PHE A 486 -4.07 -28.89 4.88
CA PHE A 486 -3.53 -28.65 6.21
C PHE A 486 -2.53 -27.51 6.26
N ALA A 487 -2.24 -27.03 7.46
CA ALA A 487 -1.31 -25.95 7.71
C ALA A 487 -0.20 -26.39 8.67
N PHE A 488 1.04 -26.00 8.39
CA PHE A 488 2.14 -26.14 9.34
C PHE A 488 2.63 -24.75 9.79
N SER A 489 2.38 -24.44 11.06
CA SER A 489 2.86 -23.23 11.74
C SER A 489 4.18 -23.51 12.42
N ARG A 490 5.20 -22.69 12.15
CA ARG A 490 6.52 -22.80 12.79
C ARG A 490 7.05 -21.44 13.20
N VAL A 491 7.60 -21.37 14.39
CA VAL A 491 8.22 -20.14 14.91
C VAL A 491 9.60 -19.97 14.28
N LYS A 492 9.77 -18.90 13.49
CA LYS A 492 11.05 -18.44 12.95
C LYS A 492 11.44 -17.16 13.69
N LYS A 493 12.49 -17.23 14.52
CA LYS A 493 13.10 -16.04 15.11
C LYS A 493 13.62 -15.13 13.99
N THR A 494 13.17 -13.88 13.92
CA THR A 494 13.83 -12.86 13.09
C THR A 494 15.06 -12.33 13.82
N LYS A 495 16.11 -12.06 13.05
CA LYS A 495 17.45 -11.81 13.59
C LYS A 495 17.55 -10.45 14.29
N ASP A 496 16.80 -9.45 13.81
CA ASP A 496 17.03 -8.04 14.16
C ASP A 496 16.18 -7.55 15.33
N SER A 497 14.99 -8.14 15.53
CA SER A 497 14.05 -7.74 16.58
C SER A 497 14.02 -8.69 17.79
N GLY A 498 14.58 -9.90 17.66
CA GLY A 498 14.41 -10.97 18.63
C GLY A 498 12.98 -11.53 18.72
N ILE A 499 12.05 -11.00 17.90
CA ILE A 499 10.65 -11.42 17.85
C ILE A 499 10.56 -12.81 17.18
N GLU A 500 9.74 -13.65 17.78
CA GLU A 500 9.41 -14.98 17.27
C GLU A 500 8.28 -14.88 16.25
N ASP A 501 8.63 -14.82 14.96
CA ASP A 501 7.63 -14.75 13.89
C ASP A 501 7.08 -16.12 13.54
N THR A 502 5.79 -16.34 13.74
CA THR A 502 5.11 -17.53 13.22
C THR A 502 5.03 -17.46 11.69
N VAL A 503 5.57 -18.50 11.05
CA VAL A 503 5.42 -18.77 9.62
C VAL A 503 4.43 -19.91 9.47
N THR A 504 3.26 -19.63 8.93
CA THR A 504 2.25 -20.63 8.59
C THR A 504 2.35 -20.95 7.10
N THR A 505 2.49 -22.23 6.76
CA THR A 505 2.52 -22.70 5.37
C THR A 505 1.31 -23.59 5.13
N HIS A 506 0.49 -23.28 4.12
CA HIS A 506 -0.67 -24.08 3.76
C HIS A 506 -0.32 -25.06 2.63
N PHE A 507 -0.74 -26.30 2.81
CA PHE A 507 -0.48 -27.41 1.91
C PHE A 507 -1.79 -28.07 1.48
N GLN A 508 -1.81 -28.53 0.23
CA GLN A 508 -2.95 -29.21 -0.39
C GLN A 508 -2.47 -30.46 -1.12
N TRP A 509 -3.21 -31.56 -0.97
CA TRP A 509 -3.00 -32.74 -1.80
C TRP A 509 -3.67 -32.53 -3.16
N MET A 510 -2.91 -32.69 -4.23
CA MET A 510 -3.41 -32.54 -5.60
C MET A 510 -3.22 -33.82 -6.40
N PRO A 511 -4.21 -34.24 -7.22
CA PRO A 511 -4.02 -35.32 -8.17
C PRO A 511 -2.81 -35.04 -9.07
N LEU A 512 -1.98 -36.05 -9.30
CA LEU A 512 -0.78 -35.92 -10.13
C LEU A 512 -1.13 -35.47 -11.57
N SER A 513 -2.28 -35.87 -12.10
CA SER A 513 -2.84 -35.39 -13.38
C SER A 513 -3.00 -33.87 -13.44
N ASP A 514 -3.41 -33.27 -12.33
CA ASP A 514 -3.74 -31.85 -12.25
C ASP A 514 -2.46 -31.03 -12.08
N VAL A 515 -1.48 -31.59 -11.37
CA VAL A 515 -0.12 -31.03 -11.30
C VAL A 515 0.55 -31.12 -12.68
N ILE A 516 0.43 -32.25 -13.40
CA ILE A 516 1.01 -32.41 -14.75
C ILE A 516 0.35 -31.45 -15.75
N SER A 517 -0.98 -31.42 -15.85
CA SER A 517 -1.68 -30.54 -16.81
C SER A 517 -1.43 -29.06 -16.53
N LYS A 518 -1.39 -28.62 -15.26
CA LYS A 518 -0.96 -27.26 -14.90
C LYS A 518 0.52 -27.02 -15.25
N ARG A 519 1.39 -28.01 -15.06
CA ARG A 519 2.82 -27.94 -15.40
C ARG A 519 3.04 -27.87 -16.92
N GLU A 520 2.31 -28.63 -17.73
CA GLU A 520 2.35 -28.56 -19.21
C GLU A 520 1.85 -27.22 -19.75
N SER A 521 0.87 -26.59 -19.09
CA SER A 521 0.45 -25.22 -19.44
C SER A 521 1.52 -24.14 -19.16
N CYS A 522 2.52 -24.45 -18.32
CA CYS A 522 3.60 -23.54 -17.92
C CYS A 522 4.99 -23.94 -18.45
N GLN A 523 5.22 -25.21 -18.78
CA GLN A 523 6.46 -25.70 -19.37
C GLN A 523 6.36 -25.65 -20.90
N LYS A 524 6.80 -24.52 -21.47
CA LYS A 524 7.55 -24.61 -22.72
C LYS A 524 8.89 -25.28 -22.44
N ASP A 525 9.37 -26.11 -23.36
CA ASP A 525 10.47 -27.03 -23.10
C ASP A 525 11.81 -26.34 -22.81
N LEU A 526 12.50 -26.84 -21.77
CA LEU A 526 13.81 -26.33 -21.36
C LEU A 526 14.92 -26.65 -22.39
N VAL A 527 14.66 -27.59 -23.30
CA VAL A 527 15.59 -27.96 -24.38
C VAL A 527 15.54 -26.96 -25.52
N ASP A 528 14.36 -26.47 -25.90
CA ASP A 528 14.21 -25.33 -26.81
C ASP A 528 14.91 -24.10 -26.23
N TYR A 529 14.77 -23.88 -24.92
CA TYR A 529 15.46 -22.81 -24.21
C TYR A 529 16.99 -22.86 -24.36
N LEU A 530 17.63 -24.03 -24.46
CA LEU A 530 19.09 -24.14 -24.62
C LEU A 530 19.56 -23.98 -26.08
N VAL A 531 18.68 -24.21 -27.06
CA VAL A 531 18.96 -23.94 -28.48
C VAL A 531 18.70 -22.46 -28.81
N GLU A 532 17.70 -21.84 -28.19
CA GLU A 532 17.35 -20.42 -28.35
C GLU A 532 18.19 -19.48 -27.46
N ALA A 533 18.63 -19.88 -26.26
CA ALA A 533 19.44 -19.03 -25.37
C ALA A 533 20.85 -18.67 -25.89
N LYS A 534 21.28 -19.21 -27.04
CA LYS A 534 22.46 -18.74 -27.77
C LYS A 534 22.17 -17.68 -28.84
N LYS A 535 20.90 -17.38 -29.12
CA LYS A 535 20.48 -16.30 -30.04
C LYS A 535 19.78 -15.14 -29.33
N ASP A 536 18.91 -15.41 -28.35
CA ASP A 536 18.09 -14.38 -27.69
C ASP A 536 18.55 -14.03 -26.26
N GLN A 537 19.86 -13.94 -26.04
CA GLN A 537 20.46 -13.73 -24.71
C GLN A 537 20.46 -12.27 -24.21
N ALA A 538 19.73 -11.37 -24.84
CA ALA A 538 19.55 -10.01 -24.37
C ALA A 538 18.06 -9.76 -24.15
N GLY A 539 17.68 -9.29 -22.96
CA GLY A 539 16.29 -9.08 -22.56
C GLY A 539 15.54 -8.01 -23.37
N PRO A 540 14.29 -7.69 -22.99
CA PRO A 540 13.52 -6.64 -23.65
C PRO A 540 14.30 -5.32 -23.65
N ASP A 541 14.17 -4.56 -24.73
CA ASP A 541 14.87 -3.28 -24.85
C ASP A 541 14.25 -2.26 -23.87
N VAL A 542 15.07 -1.32 -23.37
CA VAL A 542 14.60 -0.26 -22.46
C VAL A 542 13.57 0.60 -23.18
N LYS A 543 12.44 0.88 -22.53
CA LYS A 543 11.36 1.70 -23.10
C LYS A 543 11.87 3.10 -23.43
N ARG A 544 11.51 3.60 -24.61
CA ARG A 544 12.14 4.79 -25.19
C ARG A 544 11.37 6.07 -24.85
N ARG A 545 12.14 7.15 -24.65
CA ARG A 545 11.71 8.51 -24.32
C ARG A 545 12.18 9.50 -25.39
N VAL A 546 11.48 10.61 -25.53
CA VAL A 546 11.96 11.72 -26.36
C VAL A 546 12.93 12.62 -25.58
N PRO A 547 13.79 13.42 -26.25
CA PRO A 547 14.70 14.35 -25.57
C PRO A 547 13.94 15.43 -24.78
N THR A 548 14.20 15.50 -23.48
CA THR A 548 13.63 16.49 -22.56
C THR A 548 14.10 17.93 -22.88
N PRO A 549 13.27 18.97 -22.71
CA PRO A 549 13.67 20.35 -22.92
C PRO A 549 14.77 20.80 -21.93
N PRO A 550 15.61 21.79 -22.27
CA PRO A 550 16.54 22.39 -21.32
C PRO A 550 15.78 22.97 -20.12
N THR A 551 16.27 22.68 -18.92
CA THR A 551 15.65 23.13 -17.67
C THR A 551 15.67 24.66 -17.59
N PRO A 552 14.52 25.33 -17.44
CA PRO A 552 14.48 26.79 -17.36
C PRO A 552 15.10 27.30 -16.06
N GLN A 553 15.62 28.52 -16.09
CA GLN A 553 16.10 29.21 -14.89
C GLN A 553 14.90 29.74 -14.10
N MET A 554 14.82 29.39 -12.82
CA MET A 554 13.78 29.88 -11.91
C MET A 554 14.01 31.37 -11.56
N PRO A 555 12.94 32.13 -11.26
CA PRO A 555 13.09 33.48 -10.71
C PRO A 555 13.87 33.44 -9.38
N PRO A 556 14.68 34.46 -9.08
CA PRO A 556 15.31 34.60 -7.77
C PRO A 556 14.27 34.84 -6.67
N ASP A 557 14.54 34.33 -5.47
CA ASP A 557 13.66 34.45 -4.30
C ASP A 557 13.26 35.92 -4.03
N GLY A 558 11.96 36.16 -3.90
CA GLY A 558 11.40 37.47 -3.57
C GLY A 558 11.04 38.37 -4.76
N GLU A 559 11.12 37.88 -6.01
CA GLU A 559 10.57 38.61 -7.16
C GLU A 559 9.02 38.65 -7.10
N ALA A 560 8.43 39.79 -7.50
CA ALA A 560 6.98 40.03 -7.38
C ALA A 560 6.12 39.38 -8.49
N LYS A 561 6.75 38.82 -9.53
CA LYS A 561 6.08 38.11 -10.62
C LYS A 561 5.75 36.68 -10.19
N SER A 562 4.67 36.13 -10.74
CA SER A 562 4.42 34.68 -10.63
C SER A 562 5.48 33.89 -11.41
N VAL A 563 5.81 32.66 -10.97
CA VAL A 563 6.85 31.83 -11.62
C VAL A 563 6.58 31.66 -13.11
N ILE A 564 5.35 31.30 -13.49
CA ILE A 564 4.92 31.18 -14.89
C ILE A 564 5.07 32.49 -15.68
N GLU A 565 4.83 33.65 -15.06
CA GLU A 565 4.98 34.96 -15.69
C GLU A 565 6.44 35.34 -15.94
N TYR A 566 7.35 34.98 -15.03
CA TYR A 566 8.79 35.10 -15.24
C TYR A 566 9.28 34.15 -16.35
N LEU A 567 8.92 32.87 -16.27
CA LEU A 567 9.37 31.84 -17.22
C LEU A 567 8.89 32.08 -18.66
N MET A 568 7.70 32.67 -18.81
CA MET A 568 7.09 32.98 -20.10
C MET A 568 7.38 34.40 -20.59
N GLU A 569 8.15 35.21 -19.85
CA GLU A 569 8.49 36.57 -20.28
C GLU A 569 9.28 36.56 -21.59
N GLY A 570 8.80 37.33 -22.57
CA GLY A 570 9.38 37.41 -23.91
C GLY A 570 9.23 36.14 -24.78
N LYS A 571 8.71 35.02 -24.25
CA LYS A 571 8.45 33.80 -25.01
C LYS A 571 7.31 34.04 -26.02
N LYS A 572 7.40 33.39 -27.18
CA LYS A 572 6.40 33.45 -28.23
C LYS A 572 6.26 32.09 -28.89
N THR A 573 5.03 31.73 -29.24
CA THR A 573 4.72 30.55 -30.06
C THR A 573 5.30 30.73 -31.45
N ASN A 574 6.00 29.70 -31.96
CA ASN A 574 6.41 29.66 -33.35
C ASN A 574 5.21 29.22 -34.21
N TRP A 575 4.42 30.20 -34.63
CA TRP A 575 3.18 29.98 -35.38
C TRP A 575 3.39 29.25 -36.71
N ASP A 576 4.50 29.48 -37.41
CA ASP A 576 4.78 28.78 -38.67
C ASP A 576 4.93 27.27 -38.44
N ARG A 577 5.61 26.86 -37.36
CA ARG A 577 5.72 25.47 -36.92
C ARG A 577 4.40 24.91 -36.41
N ALA A 578 3.66 25.68 -35.61
CA ALA A 578 2.34 25.26 -35.10
C ALA A 578 1.34 25.00 -36.24
N TRP A 579 1.29 25.89 -37.22
CA TRP A 579 0.46 25.74 -38.42
C TRP A 579 0.98 24.66 -39.36
N SER A 580 2.30 24.45 -39.46
CA SER A 580 2.87 23.32 -40.21
C SER A 580 2.40 21.98 -39.63
N ALA A 581 2.54 21.78 -38.31
CA ALA A 581 2.04 20.59 -37.62
C ALA A 581 0.54 20.37 -37.87
N ALA A 582 -0.29 21.39 -37.67
CA ALA A 582 -1.74 21.27 -37.86
C ALA A 582 -2.15 21.04 -39.32
N ARG A 583 -1.46 21.61 -40.31
CA ARG A 583 -1.77 21.45 -41.74
C ARG A 583 -1.30 20.09 -42.28
N ARG A 584 -0.09 19.67 -41.91
CA ARG A 584 0.58 18.48 -42.47
C ARG A 584 0.30 17.18 -41.73
N ILE A 585 -0.40 17.21 -40.59
CA ILE A 585 -0.71 16.03 -39.76
C ILE A 585 -1.26 14.83 -40.55
N ARG A 586 -1.94 15.09 -41.67
CA ARG A 586 -2.60 14.14 -42.56
C ARG A 586 -1.82 13.77 -43.82
N ASP A 587 -0.65 14.37 -44.05
CA ASP A 587 0.20 14.09 -45.21
C ASP A 587 1.01 12.80 -45.02
N ALA A 588 1.06 11.96 -46.05
CA ALA A 588 1.65 10.62 -45.95
C ALA A 588 3.18 10.63 -45.76
N ASP A 589 3.86 11.68 -46.21
CA ASP A 589 5.30 11.93 -46.05
C ASP A 589 5.66 12.67 -44.76
N TYR A 590 4.68 13.26 -44.08
CA TYR A 590 4.89 13.93 -42.79
C TYR A 590 4.92 12.88 -41.68
N THR A 591 6.07 12.72 -41.04
CA THR A 591 6.31 11.64 -40.06
C THR A 591 6.00 12.07 -38.64
N CYS A 592 5.90 11.09 -37.72
CA CYS A 592 5.79 11.34 -36.29
C CYS A 592 6.99 12.15 -35.74
N ARG A 593 8.16 12.05 -36.39
CA ARG A 593 9.34 12.85 -36.07
C ARG A 593 9.17 14.32 -36.45
N ASP A 594 8.75 14.59 -37.68
CA ASP A 594 8.51 15.95 -38.15
C ASP A 594 7.45 16.64 -37.29
N PHE A 595 6.40 15.90 -36.94
CA PHE A 595 5.37 16.34 -36.00
C PHE A 595 5.92 16.66 -34.59
N TYR A 596 6.78 15.80 -34.04
CA TYR A 596 7.44 16.08 -32.76
C TYR A 596 8.31 17.34 -32.82
N GLU A 597 9.17 17.44 -33.84
CA GLU A 597 10.09 18.58 -34.00
C GLU A 597 9.33 19.90 -34.23
N ASP A 598 8.23 19.89 -35.01
CA ASP A 598 7.35 21.05 -35.16
C ASP A 598 6.67 21.43 -33.84
N CYS A 599 6.06 20.49 -33.10
CA CYS A 599 5.38 20.76 -31.82
C CYS A 599 6.35 21.27 -30.73
N ALA A 600 7.50 20.62 -30.57
CA ALA A 600 8.53 21.02 -29.61
C ALA A 600 9.14 22.39 -29.92
N THR A 601 9.18 22.79 -31.20
CA THR A 601 9.60 24.14 -31.62
C THR A 601 8.47 25.16 -31.53
N ALA A 602 7.21 24.73 -31.70
CA ALA A 602 6.03 25.58 -31.72
C ALA A 602 5.67 26.14 -30.33
N PHE A 603 5.64 25.27 -29.31
CA PHE A 603 4.99 25.56 -28.03
C PHE A 603 6.03 25.79 -26.91
N PRO A 604 6.39 27.06 -26.58
CA PRO A 604 7.32 27.35 -25.48
C PRO A 604 6.84 26.80 -24.13
N GLU A 605 5.54 26.62 -23.94
CA GLU A 605 4.90 26.06 -22.75
C GLU A 605 5.39 24.64 -22.42
N LEU A 606 5.84 23.85 -23.41
CA LEU A 606 6.42 22.51 -23.17
C LEU A 606 7.71 22.57 -22.33
N SER A 607 8.40 23.72 -22.26
CA SER A 607 9.54 23.90 -21.37
C SER A 607 9.15 24.11 -19.90
N LEU A 608 7.89 24.48 -19.61
CA LEU A 608 7.40 24.69 -18.25
C LEU A 608 7.37 23.40 -17.43
N TYR A 609 7.18 22.23 -18.06
CA TYR A 609 7.27 20.93 -17.40
C TYR A 609 8.62 20.72 -16.70
N MET A 610 9.67 21.43 -17.10
CA MET A 610 10.99 21.33 -16.50
C MET A 610 11.25 22.37 -15.40
N ALA A 611 10.25 23.16 -14.99
CA ALA A 611 10.40 24.17 -13.94
C ALA A 611 10.50 23.62 -12.49
N ALA A 612 10.44 22.29 -12.29
CA ALA A 612 10.53 21.69 -10.97
C ALA A 612 11.99 21.46 -10.54
N PHE A 613 12.41 22.14 -9.47
CA PHE A 613 13.66 21.89 -8.74
C PHE A 613 13.39 21.78 -7.24
N GLY A 614 14.08 20.85 -6.57
CA GLY A 614 13.90 20.54 -5.14
C GLY A 614 12.74 19.57 -4.87
N ASP A 615 12.40 19.36 -3.60
CA ASP A 615 11.26 18.52 -3.15
C ASP A 615 9.88 19.14 -3.47
N GLY A 616 9.82 20.15 -4.34
CA GLY A 616 8.59 20.76 -4.85
C GLY A 616 7.80 19.76 -5.69
N GLY A 617 6.88 19.06 -5.06
CA GLY A 617 6.18 17.92 -5.64
C GLY A 617 5.33 18.27 -6.87
N VAL A 618 5.21 17.30 -7.78
CA VAL A 618 4.13 17.26 -8.77
C VAL A 618 2.89 16.71 -8.07
N SER A 619 1.71 17.29 -8.30
CA SER A 619 0.46 16.85 -7.66
C SER A 619 0.08 15.39 -7.99
N SER A 620 0.61 14.85 -9.09
CA SER A 620 0.46 13.45 -9.51
C SER A 620 1.37 12.44 -8.77
N GLY A 621 2.34 12.93 -7.99
CA GLY A 621 3.40 12.11 -7.38
C GLY A 621 4.44 11.57 -8.37
N ARG A 622 4.48 12.06 -9.62
CA ARG A 622 5.47 11.67 -10.64
C ARG A 622 6.62 12.69 -10.73
N SER A 623 7.66 12.38 -11.51
CA SER A 623 8.70 13.36 -11.82
C SER A 623 8.24 14.35 -12.91
N ALA A 624 8.91 15.49 -12.98
CA ALA A 624 8.63 16.54 -13.96
C ALA A 624 8.88 16.08 -15.41
N ASP A 625 9.93 15.27 -15.63
CA ASP A 625 10.17 14.62 -16.93
C ASP A 625 9.07 13.60 -17.26
N ASP A 626 8.53 12.84 -16.29
CA ASP A 626 7.42 11.92 -16.58
C ASP A 626 6.19 12.67 -17.11
N GLU A 627 5.83 13.83 -16.54
CA GLU A 627 4.72 14.64 -17.06
C GLU A 627 5.02 15.19 -18.45
N TYR A 628 6.24 15.67 -18.71
CA TYR A 628 6.67 16.06 -20.06
C TYR A 628 6.50 14.91 -21.07
N GLN A 629 7.01 13.71 -20.75
CA GLN A 629 6.96 12.54 -21.64
C GLN A 629 5.51 12.10 -21.89
N ARG A 630 4.63 12.21 -20.89
CA ARG A 630 3.18 11.93 -21.04
C ARG A 630 2.51 12.93 -21.97
N THR A 631 2.78 14.22 -21.81
CA THR A 631 2.23 15.28 -22.67
C THR A 631 2.65 15.09 -24.13
N VAL A 632 3.90 14.67 -24.38
CA VAL A 632 4.33 14.26 -25.72
C VAL A 632 3.59 13.00 -26.20
N GLY A 633 3.32 12.03 -25.31
CA GLY A 633 2.49 10.86 -25.61
C GLY A 633 1.07 11.23 -26.03
N ALA A 634 0.47 12.21 -25.37
CA ALA A 634 -0.85 12.74 -25.74
C ALA A 634 -0.82 13.47 -27.10
N LEU A 635 0.22 14.25 -27.38
CA LEU A 635 0.43 14.86 -28.72
C LEU A 635 0.57 13.77 -29.81
N PHE A 636 1.29 12.68 -29.52
CA PHE A 636 1.42 11.56 -30.47
C PHE A 636 0.09 10.83 -30.66
N ALA A 637 -0.72 10.69 -29.60
CA ALA A 637 -2.08 10.17 -29.72
C ALA A 637 -2.96 11.05 -30.63
N VAL A 638 -2.88 12.38 -30.54
CA VAL A 638 -3.56 13.29 -31.50
C VAL A 638 -3.08 13.01 -32.93
N TYR A 639 -1.77 12.92 -33.17
CA TYR A 639 -1.20 12.62 -34.49
C TYR A 639 -1.65 11.26 -35.04
N TRP A 640 -1.69 10.20 -34.21
CA TRP A 640 -2.10 8.87 -34.64
C TRP A 640 -3.62 8.75 -34.87
N LEU A 641 -4.46 9.34 -34.02
CA LEU A 641 -5.91 9.36 -34.21
C LEU A 641 -6.33 10.20 -35.42
N MET A 642 -5.58 11.26 -35.74
CA MET A 642 -5.75 12.00 -37.00
C MET A 642 -5.33 11.20 -38.25
N ARG A 643 -4.86 9.96 -38.13
CA ARG A 643 -4.27 9.13 -39.21
C ARG A 643 -4.71 7.65 -39.19
N LEU A 644 -5.86 7.32 -38.62
CA LEU A 644 -6.32 5.92 -38.45
C LEU A 644 -6.36 5.11 -39.76
N ASP A 645 -6.78 5.73 -40.87
CA ASP A 645 -6.83 5.17 -42.22
C ASP A 645 -5.47 5.12 -42.96
N LEU A 646 -4.39 5.59 -42.32
CA LEU A 646 -3.01 5.52 -42.83
C LEU A 646 -2.18 4.55 -41.97
N ASP A 647 -1.26 5.08 -41.18
CA ASP A 647 -0.38 4.34 -40.27
C ASP A 647 -0.75 4.51 -38.80
N GLY A 648 -1.71 5.39 -38.49
CA GLY A 648 -2.08 5.81 -37.14
C GLY A 648 -2.51 4.66 -36.22
N ALA A 649 -3.41 3.78 -36.67
CA ALA A 649 -3.87 2.65 -35.84
C ALA A 649 -2.72 1.71 -35.42
N ARG A 650 -1.75 1.46 -36.32
CA ARG A 650 -0.56 0.66 -36.02
C ARG A 650 0.40 1.38 -35.07
N ALA A 651 0.66 2.67 -35.30
CA ALA A 651 1.53 3.46 -34.46
C ALA A 651 0.94 3.66 -33.04
N PHE A 652 -0.38 3.82 -32.94
CA PHE A 652 -1.10 3.83 -31.65
C PHE A 652 -0.92 2.51 -30.88
N ALA A 653 -0.94 1.37 -31.57
CA ALA A 653 -0.79 0.05 -30.96
C ALA A 653 0.67 -0.38 -30.66
N PHE A 654 1.64 0.01 -31.50
CA PHE A 654 3.03 -0.48 -31.46
C PHE A 654 4.11 0.60 -31.28
N GLY A 655 3.76 1.88 -31.38
CA GLY A 655 4.71 2.99 -31.34
C GLY A 655 5.54 3.15 -32.63
N VAL A 656 6.68 3.81 -32.49
CA VAL A 656 7.64 4.11 -33.57
C VAL A 656 9.04 3.61 -33.24
N GLY A 657 9.84 3.29 -34.26
CA GLY A 657 11.24 2.84 -34.13
C GLY A 657 12.20 3.96 -33.73
N GLU A 658 13.47 3.63 -33.52
CA GLU A 658 14.55 4.63 -33.38
C GLU A 658 14.72 5.48 -34.66
N ASP A 659 14.38 4.89 -35.80
CA ASP A 659 14.28 5.55 -37.11
C ASP A 659 12.93 6.26 -37.34
N TRP A 660 12.11 6.37 -36.28
CA TRP A 660 10.79 6.99 -36.27
C TRP A 660 9.75 6.39 -37.23
N LYS A 661 10.00 5.19 -37.79
CA LYS A 661 9.01 4.47 -38.58
C LYS A 661 8.01 3.75 -37.68
N THR A 662 6.75 3.71 -38.11
CA THR A 662 5.68 2.98 -37.44
C THR A 662 6.01 1.49 -37.28
N LEU A 663 5.91 1.00 -36.05
CA LEU A 663 6.23 -0.38 -35.69
C LEU A 663 5.06 -1.32 -35.99
N SER A 664 5.35 -2.62 -36.02
CA SER A 664 4.38 -3.68 -36.28
C SER A 664 4.75 -4.98 -35.54
N VAL A 665 3.93 -6.02 -35.69
CA VAL A 665 4.21 -7.37 -35.19
C VAL A 665 5.51 -7.98 -35.77
N THR A 666 5.99 -7.51 -36.93
CA THR A 666 7.24 -8.00 -37.55
C THR A 666 8.46 -7.13 -37.22
N SER A 667 8.30 -6.07 -36.42
CA SER A 667 9.42 -5.22 -35.99
C SER A 667 10.33 -5.96 -35.01
N SER A 668 11.60 -6.12 -35.37
CA SER A 668 12.61 -6.79 -34.52
C SER A 668 13.13 -5.91 -33.37
N ARG A 669 12.86 -4.60 -33.39
CA ARG A 669 13.15 -3.65 -32.30
C ARG A 669 12.01 -2.64 -32.12
N PRO A 670 11.76 -2.16 -30.89
CA PRO A 670 12.35 -2.65 -29.64
C PRO A 670 11.86 -4.07 -29.35
N ARG A 671 12.73 -4.88 -28.77
CA ARG A 671 12.44 -6.27 -28.41
C ARG A 671 11.52 -6.25 -27.20
N ARG A 672 10.36 -6.90 -27.35
CA ARG A 672 9.26 -6.92 -26.39
C ARG A 672 8.97 -8.36 -25.99
N ASP A 673 8.39 -8.52 -24.81
CA ASP A 673 7.88 -9.81 -24.37
C ASP A 673 6.75 -10.31 -25.30
N GLN A 674 6.69 -11.62 -25.53
CA GLN A 674 5.72 -12.21 -26.46
C GLN A 674 4.26 -12.05 -25.98
N ALA A 675 4.01 -11.99 -24.66
CA ALA A 675 2.68 -11.68 -24.13
C ALA A 675 2.33 -10.20 -24.33
N GLU A 676 3.31 -9.30 -24.30
CA GLU A 676 3.10 -7.88 -24.67
C GLU A 676 2.76 -7.75 -26.16
N VAL A 677 3.56 -8.37 -27.05
CA VAL A 677 3.29 -8.37 -28.51
C VAL A 677 1.88 -8.93 -28.79
N LYS A 678 1.51 -10.05 -28.15
CA LYS A 678 0.16 -10.63 -28.26
C LYS A 678 -0.93 -9.65 -27.82
N LYS A 679 -0.76 -8.90 -26.73
CA LYS A 679 -1.72 -7.86 -26.30
C LYS A 679 -1.84 -6.74 -27.33
N ARG A 680 -0.73 -6.26 -27.90
CA ARG A 680 -0.72 -5.22 -28.94
C ARG A 680 -1.43 -5.66 -30.22
N VAL A 681 -1.23 -6.91 -30.65
CA VAL A 681 -1.96 -7.51 -31.78
C VAL A 681 -3.46 -7.60 -31.48
N VAL A 682 -3.84 -8.19 -30.34
CA VAL A 682 -5.25 -8.33 -29.94
C VAL A 682 -5.94 -6.97 -29.85
N PHE A 683 -5.27 -5.94 -29.31
CA PHE A 683 -5.80 -4.58 -29.30
C PHE A 683 -5.99 -4.03 -30.72
N LEU A 684 -4.97 -4.12 -31.59
CA LEU A 684 -5.05 -3.62 -32.97
C LEU A 684 -6.20 -4.27 -33.76
N GLU A 685 -6.42 -5.57 -33.57
CA GLU A 685 -7.45 -6.36 -34.26
C GLU A 685 -8.86 -6.19 -33.66
N SER A 686 -8.96 -5.96 -32.34
CA SER A 686 -10.24 -5.96 -31.62
C SER A 686 -10.74 -4.55 -31.22
N ALA A 687 -9.90 -3.51 -31.33
CA ALA A 687 -10.31 -2.14 -31.09
C ALA A 687 -11.31 -1.68 -32.17
N ASN A 688 -12.40 -1.06 -31.73
CA ASN A 688 -13.38 -0.49 -32.66
C ASN A 688 -12.89 0.89 -33.14
N TRP A 689 -12.00 0.88 -34.14
CA TRP A 689 -11.40 2.08 -34.70
C TRP A 689 -12.43 3.06 -35.30
N GLU A 690 -13.60 2.59 -35.73
CA GLU A 690 -14.70 3.44 -36.20
C GLU A 690 -15.18 4.38 -35.08
N LEU A 691 -15.27 3.91 -33.83
CA LEU A 691 -15.65 4.77 -32.69
C LEU A 691 -14.60 5.81 -32.32
N PHE A 692 -13.31 5.55 -32.59
CA PHE A 692 -12.29 6.60 -32.45
C PHE A 692 -12.48 7.65 -33.55
N ASP A 693 -12.72 7.20 -34.78
CA ASP A 693 -12.88 8.05 -35.95
C ASP A 693 -14.13 8.96 -35.86
N ASP A 694 -15.27 8.38 -35.47
CA ASP A 694 -16.53 9.08 -35.23
C ASP A 694 -16.38 10.24 -34.23
N VAL A 695 -15.52 10.08 -33.21
CA VAL A 695 -15.27 11.10 -32.19
C VAL A 695 -14.41 12.24 -32.75
N MET A 696 -13.42 11.93 -33.57
CA MET A 696 -12.62 12.94 -34.30
C MET A 696 -13.49 13.73 -35.30
N VAL A 697 -14.46 13.06 -35.95
CA VAL A 697 -15.46 13.69 -36.83
C VAL A 697 -16.43 14.56 -36.05
N ALA A 698 -16.99 14.04 -34.94
CA ALA A 698 -17.93 14.78 -34.09
C ALA A 698 -17.27 16.02 -33.45
N ALA A 699 -15.99 15.95 -33.10
CA ALA A 699 -15.20 17.10 -32.64
C ALA A 699 -14.97 18.18 -33.72
N GLY A 700 -15.33 17.90 -34.97
CA GLY A 700 -15.07 18.74 -36.13
C GLY A 700 -13.60 18.77 -36.52
N MET A 701 -12.80 17.75 -36.15
CA MET A 701 -11.39 17.65 -36.52
C MET A 701 -11.22 16.96 -37.87
N LEU A 702 -11.95 15.88 -38.15
CA LEU A 702 -11.93 15.17 -39.44
C LEU A 702 -13.24 15.36 -40.22
N ASP A 703 -13.14 15.33 -41.55
CA ASP A 703 -14.33 15.33 -42.42
C ASP A 703 -15.08 13.98 -42.36
N VAL A 704 -16.39 14.03 -42.59
CA VAL A 704 -17.26 12.84 -42.71
C VAL A 704 -16.92 12.07 -44.01
N ILE A 705 -16.65 10.77 -43.91
CA ILE A 705 -16.56 9.86 -45.05
C ILE A 705 -17.96 9.29 -45.34
N ASP A 706 -18.34 9.12 -46.61
CA ASP A 706 -19.61 8.46 -46.93
C ASP A 706 -19.60 6.96 -46.56
N ARG A 707 -20.78 6.34 -46.41
CA ARG A 707 -20.92 4.90 -46.10
C ARG A 707 -20.33 3.95 -47.16
N LYS A 708 -19.83 4.46 -48.29
CA LYS A 708 -19.14 3.69 -49.34
C LYS A 708 -17.62 3.90 -49.29
N GLY A 709 -17.10 4.50 -48.23
CA GLY A 709 -15.68 4.82 -48.06
C GLY A 709 -15.20 5.95 -48.98
N ARG A 710 -16.11 6.71 -49.59
CA ARG A 710 -15.77 7.82 -50.50
C ARG A 710 -15.81 9.12 -49.73
N VAL A 711 -14.69 9.82 -49.72
CA VAL A 711 -14.68 11.26 -49.46
C VAL A 711 -15.49 11.93 -50.58
N SER A 712 -16.38 12.86 -50.24
CA SER A 712 -17.20 13.61 -51.20
C SER A 712 -16.30 14.43 -52.14
N GLY A 713 -15.94 13.84 -53.30
CA GLY A 713 -14.98 14.41 -54.26
C GLY A 713 -13.81 13.49 -54.63
N GLY A 714 -13.66 12.32 -54.00
CA GLY A 714 -12.65 11.31 -54.38
C GLY A 714 -11.19 11.65 -54.04
N GLY A 715 -10.95 12.72 -53.26
CA GLY A 715 -9.63 13.11 -52.78
C GLY A 715 -9.23 12.47 -51.45
N LYS A 716 -8.05 12.87 -50.92
CA LYS A 716 -7.66 12.61 -49.53
C LYS A 716 -8.77 13.11 -48.58
N ARG A 717 -8.97 12.43 -47.45
CA ARG A 717 -9.85 12.92 -46.38
C ARG A 717 -9.35 14.26 -45.86
N GLY A 718 -10.21 15.27 -45.84
CA GLY A 718 -9.88 16.58 -45.28
C GLY A 718 -10.05 16.62 -43.76
N HIS A 719 -9.57 17.72 -43.18
CA HIS A 719 -9.58 17.96 -41.74
C HIS A 719 -9.60 19.46 -41.45
N ASN A 720 -10.13 19.85 -40.28
CA ASN A 720 -10.15 21.25 -39.86
C ASN A 720 -8.83 21.62 -39.19
N VAL A 721 -8.02 22.40 -39.91
CA VAL A 721 -6.68 22.83 -39.47
C VAL A 721 -6.74 23.67 -38.18
N GLU A 722 -7.69 24.61 -38.06
CA GLU A 722 -7.83 25.43 -36.84
C GLU A 722 -8.24 24.60 -35.63
N ARG A 723 -9.14 23.63 -35.83
CA ARG A 723 -9.58 22.71 -34.78
C ARG A 723 -8.45 21.79 -34.32
N THR A 724 -7.66 21.31 -35.27
CA THR A 724 -6.46 20.52 -34.99
C THR A 724 -5.43 21.33 -34.21
N LEU A 725 -5.16 22.56 -34.64
CA LEU A 725 -4.26 23.49 -33.95
C LEU A 725 -4.72 23.79 -32.52
N ALA A 726 -6.02 23.99 -32.31
CA ALA A 726 -6.61 24.16 -30.98
C ALA A 726 -6.37 22.96 -30.06
N MET A 727 -6.49 21.73 -30.58
CA MET A 727 -6.21 20.52 -29.82
C MET A 727 -4.73 20.43 -29.44
N LEU A 728 -3.81 20.67 -30.39
CA LEU A 728 -2.37 20.65 -30.13
C LEU A 728 -1.96 21.67 -29.05
N VAL A 729 -2.53 22.87 -29.09
CA VAL A 729 -2.30 23.91 -28.07
C VAL A 729 -2.84 23.49 -26.71
N LEU A 730 -4.08 22.98 -26.63
CA LEU A 730 -4.66 22.47 -25.39
C LEU A 730 -3.81 21.33 -24.80
N THR A 731 -3.45 20.33 -25.59
CA THR A 731 -2.58 19.22 -25.11
C THR A 731 -1.24 19.74 -24.59
N ALA A 732 -0.61 20.72 -25.25
CA ALA A 732 0.67 21.27 -24.82
C ALA A 732 0.61 22.02 -23.47
N ILE A 733 -0.53 22.61 -23.12
CA ILE A 733 -0.71 23.43 -21.91
C ILE A 733 -1.46 22.73 -20.77
N HIS A 734 -2.16 21.62 -21.03
CA HIS A 734 -3.06 20.96 -20.07
C HIS A 734 -2.39 20.66 -18.71
N ASP A 735 -1.32 19.84 -18.74
CA ASP A 735 -0.73 19.26 -17.54
C ASP A 735 0.32 20.16 -16.85
N ILE A 736 0.61 21.36 -17.37
CA ILE A 736 1.66 22.24 -16.78
C ILE A 736 1.34 22.60 -15.33
N MET A 737 0.05 22.73 -14.98
CA MET A 737 -0.40 23.08 -13.63
C MET A 737 -0.32 21.92 -12.64
N LYS A 738 0.07 20.71 -13.07
CA LYS A 738 0.45 19.63 -12.12
C LYS A 738 1.72 19.97 -11.34
N LEU A 739 2.52 20.91 -11.82
CA LEU A 739 3.68 21.44 -11.10
C LEU A 739 3.25 22.47 -10.05
N GLN A 740 3.42 22.15 -8.77
CA GLN A 740 3.03 23.05 -7.66
C GLN A 740 3.68 24.44 -7.76
N ALA A 741 4.90 24.54 -8.30
CA ALA A 741 5.61 25.80 -8.50
C ALA A 741 4.96 26.74 -9.53
N LEU A 742 4.03 26.26 -10.38
CA LEU A 742 3.34 27.05 -11.40
C LEU A 742 1.91 27.44 -11.00
N LEU A 743 1.39 26.91 -9.89
CA LEU A 743 0.02 27.17 -9.45
C LEU A 743 -0.20 28.67 -9.15
N PRO A 744 -1.27 29.28 -9.70
CA PRO A 744 -1.56 30.69 -9.48
C PRO A 744 -2.28 30.91 -8.15
N SER A 745 -2.10 32.12 -7.60
CA SER A 745 -3.00 32.65 -6.56
C SER A 745 -4.10 33.53 -7.14
N VAL A 746 -5.29 33.47 -6.53
CA VAL A 746 -6.43 34.31 -6.91
C VAL A 746 -6.09 35.78 -6.57
N ALA A 747 -6.13 36.64 -7.59
CA ALA A 747 -5.92 38.08 -7.40
C ALA A 747 -7.17 38.71 -6.80
N GLU A 748 -6.99 39.74 -5.98
CA GLU A 748 -8.06 40.44 -5.25
C GLU A 748 -9.29 40.80 -6.13
N ARG A 749 -9.03 41.28 -7.36
CA ARG A 749 -10.07 41.65 -8.34
C ARG A 749 -10.78 40.47 -9.04
N HIS A 750 -10.37 39.22 -8.80
CA HIS A 750 -11.00 38.01 -9.34
C HIS A 750 -11.60 37.13 -8.23
N ALA A 751 -11.57 37.58 -6.98
CA ALA A 751 -12.09 36.81 -5.85
C ALA A 751 -13.61 37.05 -5.65
N PRO A 752 -14.39 36.00 -5.29
CA PRO A 752 -13.99 34.60 -5.25
C PRO A 752 -13.95 33.96 -6.65
N PHE A 753 -13.00 33.05 -6.88
CA PHE A 753 -12.92 32.25 -8.11
C PHE A 753 -13.15 30.77 -7.76
N CYS A 754 -14.24 30.16 -8.23
CA CYS A 754 -14.58 28.75 -7.94
C CYS A 754 -14.48 28.38 -6.43
N GLY A 755 -14.86 29.31 -5.54
CA GLY A 755 -14.78 29.17 -4.08
C GLY A 755 -13.51 29.76 -3.43
N TYR A 756 -12.40 29.83 -4.17
CA TYR A 756 -11.12 30.35 -3.68
C TYR A 756 -11.14 31.87 -3.49
N GLN A 757 -10.60 32.33 -2.36
CA GLN A 757 -10.53 33.74 -1.96
C GLN A 757 -9.25 34.44 -2.42
N ALA A 758 -9.23 35.77 -2.32
CA ALA A 758 -8.08 36.59 -2.67
C ALA A 758 -6.81 36.17 -1.89
N GLY A 759 -5.74 35.87 -2.63
CA GLY A 759 -4.46 35.41 -2.09
C GLY A 759 -4.33 33.89 -1.95
N GLU A 760 -5.42 33.13 -2.03
CA GLU A 760 -5.36 31.66 -1.96
C GLU A 760 -4.74 31.08 -3.24
N ALA A 761 -3.85 30.10 -3.08
CA ALA A 761 -3.30 29.32 -4.18
C ALA A 761 -4.34 28.29 -4.64
N ILE A 762 -4.58 28.21 -5.94
CA ILE A 762 -5.50 27.22 -6.51
C ILE A 762 -4.76 25.87 -6.53
N GLY A 763 -5.10 24.97 -5.61
CA GLY A 763 -4.44 23.68 -5.45
C GLY A 763 -4.84 22.64 -6.51
N ASP A 764 -6.01 22.82 -7.11
CA ASP A 764 -6.48 21.98 -8.22
C ASP A 764 -5.90 22.47 -9.55
N HIS A 765 -5.26 21.56 -10.30
CA HIS A 765 -4.55 21.89 -11.53
C HIS A 765 -5.46 22.32 -12.70
N ASP A 766 -6.66 21.77 -12.81
CA ASP A 766 -7.59 22.09 -13.90
C ASP A 766 -8.20 23.47 -13.66
N LEU A 767 -8.60 23.76 -12.41
CA LEU A 767 -9.03 25.10 -11.98
C LEU A 767 -7.90 26.14 -12.06
N ALA A 768 -6.66 25.76 -11.76
CA ALA A 768 -5.48 26.62 -11.91
C ALA A 768 -5.23 26.99 -13.37
N LEU A 769 -5.37 26.04 -14.30
CA LEU A 769 -5.26 26.31 -15.73
C LEU A 769 -6.43 27.17 -16.20
N ALA A 770 -7.68 26.84 -15.82
CA ALA A 770 -8.87 27.63 -16.10
C ALA A 770 -8.71 29.10 -15.71
N TYR A 771 -8.23 29.37 -14.49
CA TYR A 771 -7.96 30.71 -13.98
C TYR A 771 -6.95 31.49 -14.86
N VAL A 772 -5.90 30.83 -15.35
CA VAL A 772 -4.93 31.45 -16.27
C VAL A 772 -5.54 31.68 -17.66
N LEU A 773 -6.31 30.73 -18.20
CA LEU A 773 -6.98 30.86 -19.51
C LEU A 773 -8.04 31.97 -19.54
N GLU A 774 -8.72 32.21 -18.42
CA GLU A 774 -9.72 33.28 -18.26
C GLU A 774 -9.05 34.64 -18.00
N HIS A 775 -8.26 34.75 -16.93
CA HIS A 775 -7.83 36.05 -16.42
C HIS A 775 -6.42 36.47 -16.81
N ARG A 776 -5.55 35.54 -17.22
CA ARG A 776 -4.15 35.82 -17.59
C ARG A 776 -3.72 35.11 -18.89
N PRO A 777 -4.54 35.09 -19.97
CA PRO A 777 -4.29 34.25 -21.14
C PRO A 777 -2.95 34.52 -21.81
N ARG A 778 -2.43 35.76 -21.73
CA ARG A 778 -1.14 36.17 -22.28
C ARG A 778 0.08 35.46 -21.69
N LEU A 779 -0.06 34.78 -20.54
CA LEU A 779 1.00 33.95 -19.96
C LEU A 779 1.19 32.63 -20.74
N LEU A 780 0.19 32.22 -21.51
CA LEU A 780 0.20 31.05 -22.39
C LEU A 780 0.09 31.55 -23.85
N PRO A 781 1.20 32.01 -24.48
CA PRO A 781 1.18 32.65 -25.78
C PRO A 781 0.54 31.80 -26.89
N SER A 782 0.61 30.47 -26.79
CA SER A 782 -0.01 29.55 -27.75
C SER A 782 -1.53 29.60 -27.67
N PHE A 783 -2.09 29.62 -26.46
CA PHE A 783 -3.51 29.84 -26.25
C PHE A 783 -3.94 31.26 -26.63
N ALA A 784 -3.18 32.29 -26.20
CA ALA A 784 -3.52 33.69 -26.43
C ALA A 784 -3.61 34.08 -27.91
N GLY A 785 -2.85 33.42 -28.79
CA GLY A 785 -2.88 33.66 -30.24
C GLY A 785 -3.81 32.75 -31.04
N LEU A 786 -4.52 31.80 -30.41
CA LEU A 786 -5.58 31.04 -31.10
C LEU A 786 -6.71 31.96 -31.56
N PRO A 787 -7.43 31.61 -32.65
CA PRO A 787 -8.70 32.27 -33.00
C PRO A 787 -9.69 32.22 -31.84
N GLU A 788 -10.45 33.29 -31.62
CA GLU A 788 -11.37 33.43 -30.48
C GLU A 788 -12.40 32.28 -30.36
N ALA A 789 -12.87 31.75 -31.50
CA ALA A 789 -13.73 30.58 -31.52
C ALA A 789 -13.06 29.34 -30.90
N GLN A 790 -11.77 29.12 -31.18
CA GLN A 790 -11.02 28.01 -30.61
C GLN A 790 -10.59 28.28 -29.15
N GLN A 791 -10.29 29.54 -28.79
CA GLN A 791 -10.07 29.90 -27.38
C GLN A 791 -11.28 29.56 -26.51
N ARG A 792 -12.51 29.78 -27.00
CA ARG A 792 -13.74 29.38 -26.30
C ARG A 792 -13.85 27.87 -26.12
N SER A 793 -13.57 27.08 -27.16
CA SER A 793 -13.59 25.60 -27.06
C SER A 793 -12.54 25.06 -26.07
N VAL A 794 -11.35 25.65 -26.04
CA VAL A 794 -10.29 25.29 -25.09
C VAL A 794 -10.64 25.70 -23.66
N ARG A 795 -11.19 26.91 -23.42
CA ARG A 795 -11.73 27.30 -22.10
C ARG A 795 -12.86 26.37 -21.66
N PHE A 796 -13.81 26.05 -22.54
CA PHE A 796 -14.91 25.15 -22.22
C PHE A 796 -14.43 23.78 -21.71
N THR A 797 -13.40 23.23 -22.37
CA THR A 797 -12.76 21.95 -21.98
C THR A 797 -12.19 21.97 -20.56
N GLN A 798 -11.79 23.14 -20.04
CA GLN A 798 -11.04 23.27 -18.78
C GLN A 798 -11.83 23.91 -17.64
N SER A 799 -12.75 24.83 -17.94
CA SER A 799 -13.26 25.82 -16.97
C SER A 799 -14.75 25.71 -16.68
N GLY A 800 -15.53 25.01 -17.52
CA GLY A 800 -16.99 25.18 -17.52
C GLY A 800 -17.81 23.99 -17.02
N MET A 801 -17.36 22.76 -17.26
CA MET A 801 -18.29 21.64 -17.40
C MET A 801 -18.77 21.00 -16.09
N GLU A 802 -17.94 20.99 -15.04
CA GLU A 802 -18.11 20.16 -13.82
C GLU A 802 -18.45 18.69 -14.14
N TYR A 803 -17.99 18.20 -15.30
CA TYR A 803 -18.35 16.90 -15.87
C TYR A 803 -17.17 15.93 -15.80
N ASN A 804 -17.38 14.75 -15.23
CA ASN A 804 -16.40 13.68 -15.18
C ASN A 804 -16.91 12.43 -15.92
N MET A 805 -16.28 12.08 -17.04
CA MET A 805 -16.66 10.90 -17.82
C MET A 805 -16.44 9.58 -17.05
N GLY A 806 -15.47 9.52 -16.14
CA GLY A 806 -15.26 8.36 -15.27
C GLY A 806 -16.49 8.06 -14.41
N TRP A 807 -17.10 9.09 -13.83
CA TRP A 807 -18.32 8.97 -13.04
C TRP A 807 -19.50 8.39 -13.83
N LEU A 808 -19.67 8.77 -15.11
CA LEU A 808 -20.66 8.14 -16.00
C LEU A 808 -20.29 6.69 -16.28
N VAL A 809 -19.07 6.45 -16.76
CA VAL A 809 -18.65 5.12 -17.26
C VAL A 809 -18.65 4.04 -16.17
N GLN A 810 -18.50 4.46 -14.91
CA GLN A 810 -18.54 3.60 -13.72
C GLN A 810 -19.85 3.69 -12.91
N ALA A 811 -20.84 4.48 -13.36
CA ALA A 811 -22.12 4.73 -12.66
C ALA A 811 -21.98 5.24 -11.20
N GLU A 812 -20.91 5.98 -10.93
CA GLU A 812 -20.50 6.41 -9.58
C GLU A 812 -21.29 7.62 -9.07
N ALA A 813 -21.55 8.60 -9.95
CA ALA A 813 -22.31 9.80 -9.62
C ALA A 813 -23.83 9.59 -9.78
N PRO A 814 -24.66 10.32 -9.01
CA PRO A 814 -26.05 10.57 -9.37
C PRO A 814 -26.14 11.55 -10.56
N PRO A 815 -27.23 11.53 -11.35
CA PRO A 815 -27.45 12.44 -12.49
C PRO A 815 -27.16 13.93 -12.21
N GLY A 816 -27.53 14.43 -11.03
CA GLY A 816 -27.37 15.82 -10.64
C GLY A 816 -25.93 16.30 -10.62
N ALA A 817 -25.06 15.61 -9.88
CA ALA A 817 -23.62 15.92 -9.85
C ALA A 817 -22.92 15.60 -11.19
N LEU A 818 -23.47 14.67 -11.98
CA LEU A 818 -22.87 14.30 -13.25
C LEU A 818 -23.17 15.29 -14.37
N PHE A 819 -24.42 15.72 -14.51
CA PHE A 819 -24.91 16.34 -15.75
C PHE A 819 -25.46 17.76 -15.59
N ARG A 820 -25.85 18.23 -14.39
CA ARG A 820 -26.63 19.46 -14.25
C ARG A 820 -25.93 20.71 -14.80
N LYS A 821 -24.69 20.96 -14.36
CA LYS A 821 -23.88 22.10 -14.85
C LYS A 821 -23.63 21.99 -16.34
N PHE A 822 -23.14 20.83 -16.77
CA PHE A 822 -22.83 20.52 -18.16
C PHE A 822 -24.03 20.75 -19.09
N LYS A 823 -25.21 20.27 -18.69
CA LYS A 823 -26.46 20.46 -19.43
C LYS A 823 -26.92 21.92 -19.40
N SER A 824 -26.78 22.65 -18.30
CA SER A 824 -27.14 24.08 -18.25
C SER A 824 -26.39 24.89 -19.32
N ILE A 825 -25.13 24.53 -19.58
CA ILE A 825 -24.27 25.16 -20.59
C ILE A 825 -24.70 24.76 -22.01
N ILE A 826 -25.06 23.48 -22.24
CA ILE A 826 -25.64 23.02 -23.51
C ILE A 826 -26.98 23.75 -23.79
N ALA A 827 -27.86 23.83 -22.78
CA ALA A 827 -29.17 24.45 -22.90
C ALA A 827 -29.11 25.98 -23.10
N ALA A 828 -28.09 26.65 -22.55
CA ALA A 828 -27.81 28.05 -22.81
C ALA A 828 -27.33 28.33 -24.25
N GLY A 829 -26.96 27.30 -25.02
CA GLY A 829 -26.46 27.43 -26.39
C GLY A 829 -25.06 28.04 -26.49
N GLU A 830 -24.35 28.16 -25.37
CA GLU A 830 -22.99 28.73 -25.29
C GLU A 830 -21.93 27.84 -25.97
N VAL A 831 -22.26 26.56 -26.17
CA VAL A 831 -21.34 25.48 -26.54
C VAL A 831 -21.96 24.63 -27.64
N LYS A 832 -21.17 24.28 -28.67
CA LYS A 832 -21.64 23.42 -29.77
C LYS A 832 -21.46 21.95 -29.43
N PRO A 833 -22.24 21.02 -30.03
CA PRO A 833 -21.99 19.57 -29.91
C PRO A 833 -20.56 19.15 -30.31
N SER A 834 -19.93 19.91 -31.20
CA SER A 834 -18.52 19.72 -31.59
C SER A 834 -17.52 20.17 -30.53
N ASP A 835 -17.88 21.06 -29.60
CA ASP A 835 -17.04 21.46 -28.46
C ASP A 835 -17.09 20.40 -27.35
N VAL A 836 -18.26 19.82 -27.09
CA VAL A 836 -18.42 18.62 -26.25
C VAL A 836 -17.57 17.46 -26.78
N SER A 837 -17.65 17.21 -28.09
CA SER A 837 -16.88 16.12 -28.71
C SER A 837 -15.37 16.43 -28.76
N PHE A 838 -14.98 17.70 -28.81
CA PHE A 838 -13.58 18.13 -28.70
C PHE A 838 -13.00 17.87 -27.30
N TYR A 839 -13.76 18.10 -26.22
CA TYR A 839 -13.39 17.66 -24.87
C TYR A 839 -13.16 16.14 -24.81
N PHE A 840 -13.99 15.35 -25.49
CA PHE A 840 -13.81 13.89 -25.54
C PHE A 840 -12.57 13.45 -26.31
N VAL A 841 -12.21 14.12 -27.42
CA VAL A 841 -10.91 13.89 -28.07
C VAL A 841 -9.76 14.23 -27.13
N HIS A 842 -9.82 15.35 -26.43
CA HIS A 842 -8.80 15.76 -25.47
C HIS A 842 -8.60 14.72 -24.36
N TRP A 843 -9.67 14.29 -23.70
CA TRP A 843 -9.60 13.26 -22.64
C TRP A 843 -9.04 11.94 -23.18
N LEU A 844 -9.48 11.54 -24.38
CA LEU A 844 -9.03 10.33 -25.06
C LEU A 844 -7.52 10.37 -25.35
N THR A 845 -6.97 11.53 -25.73
CA THR A 845 -5.54 11.67 -26.02
C THR A 845 -4.69 11.85 -24.76
N ASP A 846 -5.16 12.57 -23.74
CA ASP A 846 -4.49 12.63 -22.42
C ASP A 846 -4.36 11.23 -21.80
N LEU A 847 -5.45 10.46 -21.72
CA LEU A 847 -5.38 9.12 -21.16
C LEU A 847 -4.54 8.16 -22.03
N ALA A 848 -4.52 8.33 -23.36
CA ALA A 848 -3.61 7.59 -24.23
C ALA A 848 -2.13 7.87 -23.88
N GLY A 849 -1.82 9.13 -23.54
CA GLY A 849 -0.50 9.61 -23.12
C GLY A 849 -0.12 9.34 -21.66
N ALA A 850 -0.96 8.68 -20.85
CA ALA A 850 -0.74 8.52 -19.41
C ALA A 850 0.51 7.69 -18.98
N GLU A 851 1.27 7.14 -19.93
CA GLU A 851 2.51 6.40 -19.73
C GLU A 851 3.71 7.19 -20.29
N PRO A 852 4.81 7.37 -19.54
CA PRO A 852 5.91 8.28 -19.90
C PRO A 852 6.91 7.66 -20.89
N TYR A 853 6.39 7.05 -21.96
CA TYR A 853 7.14 6.33 -23.00
C TYR A 853 6.53 6.57 -24.38
N PRO A 854 6.50 7.83 -24.88
CA PRO A 854 5.73 8.22 -26.06
C PRO A 854 6.08 7.43 -27.34
N GLN A 855 7.30 6.91 -27.47
CA GLN A 855 7.70 6.11 -28.64
C GLN A 855 7.22 4.64 -28.60
N GLU A 856 6.63 4.18 -27.50
CA GLU A 856 6.12 2.81 -27.33
C GLU A 856 4.63 2.65 -27.71
N GLY A 857 3.99 3.69 -28.23
CA GLY A 857 2.56 3.69 -28.52
C GLY A 857 1.71 4.02 -27.27
N CYS A 858 0.39 3.95 -27.40
CA CYS A 858 -0.55 4.30 -26.34
C CYS A 858 -0.69 3.19 -25.30
N GLU A 859 0.41 2.86 -24.60
CA GLU A 859 0.51 1.72 -23.69
C GLU A 859 -0.60 1.64 -22.64
N LYS A 860 -1.12 2.80 -22.20
CA LYS A 860 -2.25 2.85 -21.26
C LYS A 860 -3.43 2.05 -21.79
N TYR A 861 -3.90 2.34 -23.00
CA TYR A 861 -5.01 1.62 -23.61
C TYR A 861 -4.62 0.22 -24.08
N VAL A 862 -3.44 0.08 -24.67
CA VAL A 862 -3.05 -1.14 -25.37
C VAL A 862 -2.67 -2.28 -24.41
N LEU A 863 -2.07 -1.95 -23.26
CA LEU A 863 -1.50 -2.94 -22.33
C LEU A 863 -2.16 -2.97 -20.94
N LYS A 864 -2.73 -1.85 -20.50
CA LYS A 864 -3.17 -1.65 -19.10
C LYS A 864 -4.66 -1.35 -18.92
N PHE A 865 -5.39 -0.99 -19.98
CA PHE A 865 -6.82 -0.67 -19.90
C PHE A 865 -7.66 -1.80 -20.47
N PRO A 866 -8.70 -2.30 -19.77
CA PRO A 866 -9.54 -3.36 -20.31
C PRO A 866 -10.31 -2.91 -21.56
N LEU A 867 -10.13 -3.62 -22.68
CA LEU A 867 -10.75 -3.25 -23.96
C LEU A 867 -12.29 -3.17 -23.89
N LYS A 868 -12.93 -4.00 -23.05
CA LYS A 868 -14.38 -3.92 -22.78
C LYS A 868 -14.78 -2.56 -22.18
N VAL A 869 -13.99 -2.05 -21.24
CA VAL A 869 -14.22 -0.74 -20.61
C VAL A 869 -13.95 0.38 -21.62
N LEU A 870 -12.92 0.27 -22.46
CA LEU A 870 -12.64 1.25 -23.52
C LEU A 870 -13.77 1.32 -24.55
N LYS A 871 -14.29 0.18 -24.99
CA LYS A 871 -15.45 0.13 -25.89
C LYS A 871 -16.67 0.80 -25.24
N ALA A 872 -16.96 0.48 -23.98
CA ALA A 872 -18.10 1.07 -23.26
C ALA A 872 -17.93 2.58 -23.02
N PHE A 873 -16.70 3.03 -22.78
CA PHE A 873 -16.32 4.44 -22.70
C PHE A 873 -16.58 5.16 -24.02
N LEU A 874 -16.05 4.68 -25.16
CA LEU A 874 -16.24 5.33 -26.46
C LEU A 874 -17.73 5.37 -26.88
N SER A 875 -18.48 4.30 -26.59
CA SER A 875 -19.92 4.26 -26.85
C SER A 875 -20.75 5.14 -25.91
N SER A 876 -20.21 5.61 -24.78
CA SER A 876 -20.94 6.53 -23.88
C SER A 876 -21.03 7.96 -24.42
N PHE A 877 -20.17 8.34 -25.37
CA PHE A 877 -20.14 9.70 -25.93
C PHE A 877 -21.44 10.11 -26.63
N SER A 878 -22.07 9.21 -27.38
CA SER A 878 -23.37 9.48 -28.00
C SER A 878 -24.48 9.67 -26.96
N VAL A 879 -24.40 8.99 -25.81
CA VAL A 879 -25.37 9.12 -24.73
C VAL A 879 -25.31 10.52 -24.11
N VAL A 880 -24.11 11.08 -23.94
CA VAL A 880 -23.95 12.46 -23.44
C VAL A 880 -24.53 13.51 -24.41
N GLN A 881 -24.57 13.23 -25.72
CA GLN A 881 -25.20 14.14 -26.70
C GLN A 881 -26.74 14.21 -26.52
N GLU A 882 -27.37 13.20 -25.91
CA GLU A 882 -28.81 13.18 -25.66
C GLU A 882 -29.27 14.20 -24.60
N LEU A 883 -28.36 14.79 -23.81
CA LEU A 883 -28.68 15.88 -22.86
C LEU A 883 -29.25 17.13 -23.53
N SER A 884 -29.08 17.26 -24.85
CA SER A 884 -29.70 18.30 -25.67
C SER A 884 -31.22 18.15 -25.84
N SER A 885 -31.78 16.95 -25.61
CA SER A 885 -33.19 16.62 -25.82
C SER A 885 -33.88 15.88 -24.67
N LYS A 886 -33.11 15.30 -23.73
CA LYS A 886 -33.60 14.53 -22.58
C LYS A 886 -33.21 15.15 -21.22
N THR A 887 -33.88 14.74 -20.15
CA THR A 887 -33.46 15.03 -18.77
C THR A 887 -32.17 14.32 -18.40
N GLU A 888 -31.45 14.87 -17.43
CA GLU A 888 -30.23 14.30 -16.84
C GLU A 888 -30.49 12.87 -16.35
N THR A 889 -31.64 12.65 -15.73
CA THR A 889 -32.09 11.35 -15.25
C THR A 889 -32.41 10.38 -16.39
N GLU A 890 -33.15 10.80 -17.42
CA GLU A 890 -33.44 9.94 -18.60
C GLU A 890 -32.18 9.53 -19.36
N VAL A 891 -31.20 10.44 -19.50
CA VAL A 891 -29.90 10.11 -20.14
C VAL A 891 -29.13 9.09 -19.31
N TYR A 892 -29.08 9.28 -17.99
CA TYR A 892 -28.40 8.34 -17.10
C TYR A 892 -29.10 6.98 -17.05
N GLU A 893 -30.43 6.96 -17.00
CA GLU A 893 -31.21 5.72 -17.02
C GLU A 893 -31.02 4.97 -18.34
N GLY A 894 -31.11 5.66 -19.48
CA GLY A 894 -30.83 5.08 -20.79
C GLY A 894 -29.43 4.48 -20.90
N TYR A 895 -28.41 5.18 -20.36
CA TYR A 895 -27.06 4.65 -20.25
C TYR A 895 -27.00 3.35 -19.42
N LEU A 896 -27.63 3.34 -18.25
CA LEU A 896 -27.64 2.18 -17.34
C LEU A 896 -28.36 0.97 -17.97
N GLN A 897 -29.51 1.17 -18.60
CA GLN A 897 -30.25 0.13 -19.32
C GLN A 897 -29.45 -0.42 -20.52
N TRP A 898 -28.73 0.45 -21.23
CA TRP A 898 -27.81 0.03 -22.30
C TRP A 898 -26.64 -0.80 -21.76
N ARG A 899 -26.04 -0.43 -20.62
CA ARG A 899 -24.98 -1.22 -19.97
C ARG A 899 -25.47 -2.58 -19.49
N TRP A 900 -26.71 -2.68 -19.02
CA TRP A 900 -27.34 -3.96 -18.65
C TRP A 900 -27.54 -4.87 -19.86
N THR A 901 -28.22 -4.37 -20.89
CA THR A 901 -28.55 -5.13 -22.11
C THR A 901 -27.33 -5.53 -22.95
N THR A 902 -26.21 -4.82 -22.81
CA THR A 902 -24.92 -5.16 -23.45
C THR A 902 -23.95 -5.94 -22.55
N SER A 903 -24.37 -6.33 -21.34
CA SER A 903 -23.57 -7.16 -20.44
C SER A 903 -23.23 -8.52 -21.05
N GLN A 904 -22.08 -9.07 -20.66
CA GLN A 904 -21.67 -10.44 -20.96
C GLN A 904 -21.11 -11.08 -19.68
N PRO A 905 -21.77 -12.14 -19.14
CA PRO A 905 -22.98 -12.79 -19.65
C PRO A 905 -24.23 -11.90 -19.66
N SER A 906 -25.26 -12.35 -20.38
CA SER A 906 -26.57 -11.68 -20.44
C SER A 906 -27.25 -11.78 -19.08
N LEU A 907 -27.79 -10.66 -18.60
CA LEU A 907 -28.40 -10.55 -17.27
C LEU A 907 -29.94 -10.68 -17.30
N GLY A 908 -30.51 -11.00 -18.47
CA GLY A 908 -31.97 -11.08 -18.66
C GLY A 908 -32.62 -9.71 -18.87
N GLU A 909 -33.92 -9.62 -18.57
CA GLU A 909 -34.69 -8.39 -18.71
C GLU A 909 -34.17 -7.27 -17.78
N VAL A 910 -34.37 -6.02 -18.20
CA VAL A 910 -34.02 -4.84 -17.39
C VAL A 910 -34.87 -4.83 -16.11
N PRO A 911 -34.28 -4.71 -14.91
CA PRO A 911 -35.04 -4.71 -13.66
C PRO A 911 -35.98 -3.51 -13.57
N SER A 912 -37.15 -3.73 -12.95
CA SER A 912 -38.13 -2.69 -12.62
C SER A 912 -38.64 -2.82 -11.18
N GLY A 913 -39.15 -1.71 -10.63
CA GLY A 913 -39.55 -1.56 -9.23
C GLY A 913 -38.40 -1.17 -8.30
N ALA A 914 -38.66 -1.16 -6.99
CA ALA A 914 -37.71 -0.73 -5.97
C ALA A 914 -36.35 -1.45 -6.05
N GLY A 915 -35.26 -0.68 -6.02
CA GLY A 915 -33.88 -1.19 -6.08
C GLY A 915 -33.43 -1.63 -7.47
N SER A 916 -34.13 -1.22 -8.53
CA SER A 916 -33.72 -1.46 -9.92
C SER A 916 -32.55 -0.57 -10.33
N VAL A 917 -32.57 0.71 -9.94
CA VAL A 917 -31.44 1.62 -10.22
C VAL A 917 -30.19 1.17 -9.47
N ALA A 918 -30.33 0.72 -8.22
CA ALA A 918 -29.22 0.13 -7.47
C ALA A 918 -28.61 -1.08 -8.20
N ARG A 919 -29.43 -2.06 -8.63
CA ARG A 919 -28.97 -3.22 -9.41
C ARG A 919 -28.25 -2.80 -10.70
N LEU A 920 -28.82 -1.87 -11.46
CA LEU A 920 -28.22 -1.34 -12.69
C LEU A 920 -26.86 -0.67 -12.43
N ARG A 921 -26.77 0.20 -11.42
CA ARG A 921 -25.52 0.91 -11.07
C ARG A 921 -24.45 -0.04 -10.55
N LEU A 922 -24.79 -0.95 -9.64
CA LEU A 922 -23.85 -1.91 -9.05
C LEU A 922 -23.21 -2.84 -10.11
N VAL A 923 -23.98 -3.28 -11.10
CA VAL A 923 -23.45 -4.05 -12.26
C VAL A 923 -22.41 -3.25 -13.04
N VAL A 924 -22.62 -1.94 -13.25
CA VAL A 924 -21.66 -1.08 -13.94
C VAL A 924 -20.43 -0.81 -13.08
N MET A 925 -20.59 -0.60 -11.77
CA MET A 925 -19.48 -0.39 -10.83
C MET A 925 -18.56 -1.62 -10.72
N ALA A 926 -19.12 -2.83 -10.65
CA ALA A 926 -18.40 -4.09 -10.44
C ALA A 926 -17.62 -4.62 -11.68
N GLN A 927 -17.75 -3.96 -12.84
CA GLN A 927 -16.95 -4.13 -14.07
C GLN A 927 -16.46 -5.56 -14.41
N GLY A 928 -17.39 -6.53 -14.44
CA GLY A 928 -17.09 -7.92 -14.83
C GLY A 928 -17.59 -8.96 -13.84
N HIS A 929 -17.97 -8.55 -12.63
CA HIS A 929 -18.54 -9.41 -11.59
C HIS A 929 -20.08 -9.28 -11.49
N SER A 930 -20.76 -9.03 -12.62
CA SER A 930 -22.18 -8.68 -12.69
C SER A 930 -23.12 -9.68 -12.01
N GLU A 931 -22.96 -10.98 -12.25
CA GLU A 931 -23.80 -12.02 -11.63
C GLU A 931 -23.55 -12.12 -10.11
N SER A 932 -22.27 -12.05 -9.72
CA SER A 932 -21.83 -12.16 -8.33
C SER A 932 -22.32 -11.01 -7.45
N VAL A 933 -22.29 -9.76 -7.97
CA VAL A 933 -22.82 -8.59 -7.25
C VAL A 933 -24.36 -8.62 -7.18
N LEU A 934 -25.05 -9.20 -8.17
CA LEU A 934 -26.51 -9.34 -8.16
C LEU A 934 -27.00 -10.43 -7.19
N ASP A 935 -26.36 -11.60 -7.16
CA ASP A 935 -26.62 -12.63 -6.14
C ASP A 935 -26.44 -12.05 -4.73
N SER A 936 -25.31 -11.38 -4.51
CA SER A 936 -24.97 -10.79 -3.22
C SER A 936 -25.94 -9.68 -2.81
N PHE A 937 -26.37 -8.84 -3.75
CA PHE A 937 -27.41 -7.82 -3.49
C PHE A 937 -28.75 -8.46 -3.10
N SER A 938 -29.11 -9.61 -3.68
CA SER A 938 -30.34 -10.33 -3.30
C SER A 938 -30.28 -10.90 -1.87
N ARG A 939 -29.09 -11.37 -1.47
CA ARG A 939 -28.76 -11.98 -0.17
C ARG A 939 -28.40 -10.98 0.94
N LEU A 940 -28.20 -9.72 0.58
CA LEU A 940 -27.87 -8.63 1.50
C LEU A 940 -29.00 -8.43 2.54
N GLN A 941 -28.64 -8.04 3.76
CA GLN A 941 -29.60 -7.82 4.83
C GLN A 941 -30.68 -6.81 4.39
N PRO A 942 -31.97 -6.97 4.78
CA PRO A 942 -33.05 -6.12 4.27
C PRO A 942 -32.77 -4.62 4.41
N LEU A 943 -32.20 -4.19 5.54
CA LEU A 943 -31.86 -2.79 5.82
C LEU A 943 -30.69 -2.28 4.97
N ASP A 944 -29.65 -3.08 4.75
CA ASP A 944 -28.53 -2.70 3.86
C ASP A 944 -29.01 -2.60 2.41
N ARG A 945 -29.86 -3.56 1.98
CA ARG A 945 -30.45 -3.58 0.64
C ARG A 945 -31.40 -2.39 0.42
N GLU A 946 -32.16 -1.99 1.42
CA GLU A 946 -33.03 -0.81 1.41
C GLU A 946 -32.21 0.49 1.32
N VAL A 947 -31.13 0.62 2.09
CA VAL A 947 -30.20 1.77 2.00
C VAL A 947 -29.59 1.87 0.60
N LEU A 948 -29.04 0.79 0.06
CA LEU A 948 -28.49 0.79 -1.30
C LEU A 948 -29.56 1.09 -2.36
N SER A 949 -30.75 0.50 -2.23
CA SER A 949 -31.87 0.73 -3.16
C SER A 949 -32.27 2.20 -3.19
N THR A 950 -32.43 2.81 -2.02
CA THR A 950 -32.92 4.18 -1.87
C THR A 950 -31.87 5.21 -2.25
N GLU A 951 -30.66 5.09 -1.72
CA GLU A 951 -29.62 6.10 -1.88
C GLU A 951 -28.99 6.10 -3.29
N LEU A 952 -28.87 4.93 -3.93
CA LEU A 952 -28.41 4.86 -5.32
C LEU A 952 -29.48 5.30 -6.34
N ALA A 953 -30.76 5.36 -5.95
CA ALA A 953 -31.87 5.84 -6.76
C ALA A 953 -32.14 7.36 -6.64
N ARG A 954 -31.46 8.09 -5.74
CA ARG A 954 -31.56 9.55 -5.68
C ARG A 954 -30.92 10.19 -6.91
N THR A 955 -31.69 10.99 -7.64
CA THR A 955 -31.25 11.65 -8.87
C THR A 955 -30.30 12.83 -8.61
N GLY A 956 -30.49 13.54 -7.49
CA GLY A 956 -29.86 14.84 -7.25
C GLY A 956 -30.36 15.93 -8.22
N CYS A 957 -31.52 15.73 -8.85
CA CYS A 957 -32.15 16.67 -9.76
C CYS A 957 -33.54 16.99 -9.24
N SER A 958 -33.85 18.29 -9.05
CA SER A 958 -35.19 18.75 -8.74
C SER A 958 -36.19 18.24 -9.79
N ASP A 959 -37.33 17.75 -9.32
CA ASP A 959 -38.46 17.27 -10.13
C ASP A 959 -38.14 16.12 -11.12
N GLN A 960 -37.04 15.38 -10.93
CA GLN A 960 -36.69 14.21 -11.75
C GLN A 960 -36.59 12.92 -10.93
N THR A 961 -37.16 11.83 -11.45
CA THR A 961 -37.08 10.47 -10.91
C THR A 961 -36.83 9.45 -12.02
N PHE A 962 -36.21 8.32 -11.68
CA PHE A 962 -36.05 7.18 -12.59
C PHE A 962 -37.40 6.53 -12.92
N VAL A 963 -37.60 6.13 -14.17
CA VAL A 963 -38.82 5.46 -14.64
C VAL A 963 -38.89 4.02 -14.11
N CYS A 964 -37.76 3.32 -14.07
CA CYS A 964 -37.71 1.95 -13.55
C CYS A 964 -37.77 1.86 -12.02
N ASP A 965 -37.58 2.96 -11.28
CA ASP A 965 -37.48 2.99 -9.81
C ASP A 965 -38.01 4.33 -9.22
N PRO A 966 -39.33 4.60 -9.33
CA PRO A 966 -39.92 5.85 -8.87
C PRO A 966 -40.14 5.86 -7.35
N GLY A 967 -39.19 6.39 -6.57
CA GLY A 967 -39.32 6.39 -5.11
C GLY A 967 -38.50 7.39 -4.27
N ALA A 968 -37.50 8.09 -4.83
CA ALA A 968 -36.54 8.86 -4.03
C ALA A 968 -36.56 10.37 -4.31
N PHE A 969 -37.50 11.10 -3.68
CA PHE A 969 -37.74 12.54 -3.94
C PHE A 969 -36.95 13.53 -3.06
N ALA A 970 -36.39 13.10 -1.93
CA ALA A 970 -35.67 13.99 -1.00
C ALA A 970 -34.14 13.98 -1.22
N GLY A 971 -33.44 15.07 -0.85
CA GLY A 971 -31.98 15.19 -0.98
C GLY A 971 -31.24 15.51 0.32
N PRO A 972 -29.91 15.77 0.29
CA PRO A 972 -29.05 15.72 -0.90
C PRO A 972 -28.82 14.29 -1.40
N ALA A 973 -28.46 14.14 -2.68
CA ALA A 973 -27.98 12.86 -3.22
C ALA A 973 -26.50 12.61 -2.85
N PHE A 974 -26.01 11.37 -3.01
CA PHE A 974 -24.61 11.02 -2.69
C PHE A 974 -23.81 10.55 -3.92
N LEU A 975 -22.64 11.15 -4.12
CA LEU A 975 -21.56 10.68 -4.98
C LEU A 975 -20.57 9.91 -4.10
N VAL A 976 -20.47 8.57 -4.23
CA VAL A 976 -19.51 7.78 -3.43
C VAL A 976 -18.22 7.59 -4.21
N TYR A 977 -17.26 8.50 -4.03
CA TYR A 977 -16.04 8.54 -4.81
C TYR A 977 -15.07 7.42 -4.39
N TYR A 978 -14.72 6.58 -5.37
CA TYR A 978 -14.07 5.27 -5.34
C TYR A 978 -14.94 4.04 -5.00
N ALA A 979 -16.28 4.14 -5.01
CA ALA A 979 -17.15 2.95 -4.90
C ALA A 979 -16.89 1.85 -5.97
N PRO A 980 -16.67 2.18 -7.26
CA PRO A 980 -16.34 1.18 -8.28
C PRO A 980 -15.03 0.44 -8.00
N ALA A 981 -14.03 1.13 -7.43
CA ALA A 981 -12.74 0.52 -7.09
C ALA A 981 -12.88 -0.45 -5.91
N LEU A 982 -13.60 -0.06 -4.84
CA LEU A 982 -13.94 -0.96 -3.73
C LEU A 982 -14.64 -2.23 -4.22
N LEU A 983 -15.63 -2.10 -5.10
CA LEU A 983 -16.38 -3.24 -5.65
C LEU A 983 -15.53 -4.09 -6.60
N GLN A 984 -14.74 -3.50 -7.50
CA GLN A 984 -13.85 -4.26 -8.39
C GLN A 984 -12.76 -5.04 -7.64
N LYS A 985 -12.24 -4.48 -6.54
CA LYS A 985 -11.28 -5.15 -5.66
C LYS A 985 -11.90 -6.36 -4.93
N ASN A 986 -13.15 -6.23 -4.47
CA ASN A 986 -13.73 -7.19 -3.52
C ASN A 986 -14.79 -8.14 -4.10
N CYS A 987 -15.52 -7.78 -5.16
CA CYS A 987 -16.58 -8.63 -5.73
C CYS A 987 -16.08 -9.96 -6.34
N ALA A 988 -14.77 -10.16 -6.48
CA ALA A 988 -14.18 -11.44 -6.85
C ALA A 988 -14.00 -12.41 -5.67
N VAL A 989 -14.07 -11.93 -4.42
CA VAL A 989 -13.73 -12.67 -3.20
C VAL A 989 -14.87 -12.59 -2.17
N ASP A 990 -15.25 -11.37 -1.78
CA ASP A 990 -16.39 -11.08 -0.91
C ASP A 990 -17.27 -9.95 -1.50
N PRO A 991 -18.13 -10.27 -2.47
CA PRO A 991 -19.11 -9.34 -3.01
C PRO A 991 -20.19 -8.93 -1.98
N LEU A 992 -20.51 -9.75 -0.98
CA LEU A 992 -21.56 -9.48 -0.01
C LEU A 992 -21.11 -8.44 1.01
N GLY A 993 -19.93 -8.64 1.61
CA GLY A 993 -19.35 -7.69 2.53
C GLY A 993 -18.93 -6.38 1.86
N ALA A 994 -18.54 -6.41 0.57
CA ALA A 994 -18.28 -5.17 -0.19
C ALA A 994 -19.54 -4.30 -0.35
N LEU A 995 -20.71 -4.93 -0.57
CA LEU A 995 -21.99 -4.23 -0.60
C LEU A 995 -22.42 -3.74 0.80
N ALA A 996 -22.16 -4.51 1.86
CA ALA A 996 -22.43 -4.10 3.23
C ALA A 996 -21.57 -2.88 3.66
N VAL A 997 -20.29 -2.86 3.29
CA VAL A 997 -19.39 -1.70 3.51
C VAL A 997 -19.93 -0.45 2.80
N LEU A 998 -20.39 -0.58 1.55
CA LEU A 998 -20.99 0.53 0.80
C LEU A 998 -22.32 1.00 1.43
N ALA A 999 -23.15 0.08 1.92
CA ALA A 999 -24.40 0.39 2.60
C ALA A 999 -24.16 1.17 3.91
N GLU A 1000 -23.18 0.77 4.72
CA GLU A 1000 -22.82 1.47 5.96
C GLU A 1000 -22.28 2.89 5.69
N VAL A 1001 -21.43 3.07 4.67
CA VAL A 1001 -20.95 4.40 4.28
C VAL A 1001 -22.12 5.33 3.94
N LEU A 1002 -23.10 4.84 3.16
CA LEU A 1002 -24.28 5.61 2.76
C LEU A 1002 -25.22 5.89 3.95
N ARG A 1003 -25.42 4.91 4.83
CA ARG A 1003 -26.20 5.07 6.08
C ARG A 1003 -25.61 6.16 6.97
N ARG A 1004 -24.30 6.10 7.25
CA ARG A 1004 -23.63 7.07 8.12
C ARG A 1004 -23.49 8.45 7.48
N ALA A 1005 -23.40 8.53 6.14
CA ALA A 1005 -23.54 9.80 5.45
C ALA A 1005 -24.96 10.38 5.58
N ARG A 1006 -26.01 9.56 5.51
CA ARG A 1006 -27.40 10.03 5.68
C ARG A 1006 -27.68 10.60 7.07
N GLU A 1007 -26.95 10.18 8.09
CA GLU A 1007 -27.00 10.80 9.43
C GLU A 1007 -26.30 12.16 9.51
N LEU A 1008 -25.25 12.39 8.70
CA LEU A 1008 -24.51 13.67 8.61
C LEU A 1008 -25.17 14.68 7.65
N TRP A 1009 -26.01 14.19 6.75
CA TRP A 1009 -26.86 14.96 5.85
C TRP A 1009 -28.27 14.34 5.84
N PRO A 1010 -29.12 14.66 6.85
CA PRO A 1010 -30.52 14.24 6.88
C PRO A 1010 -31.28 14.65 5.61
N LEU A 1011 -32.42 14.00 5.36
CA LEU A 1011 -33.26 14.35 4.21
C LEU A 1011 -33.90 15.72 4.39
N GLN A 1012 -33.79 16.56 3.36
CA GLN A 1012 -34.44 17.87 3.29
C GLN A 1012 -35.00 18.11 1.89
N ASP A 1013 -36.15 18.78 1.81
CA ASP A 1013 -36.89 19.04 0.56
C ASP A 1013 -36.29 20.20 -0.25
N ASP A 1014 -35.53 21.08 0.37
CA ASP A 1014 -34.73 22.12 -0.29
C ASP A 1014 -33.43 21.56 -0.90
N SER A 1015 -32.86 20.52 -0.29
CA SER A 1015 -31.64 19.84 -0.75
C SER A 1015 -31.83 18.85 -1.91
N VAL A 1016 -33.03 18.72 -2.50
CA VAL A 1016 -33.33 17.75 -3.59
C VAL A 1016 -32.44 17.96 -4.81
N GLY A 1017 -32.13 19.23 -5.10
CA GLY A 1017 -31.19 19.65 -6.14
C GLY A 1017 -29.73 19.69 -5.67
N GLU A 1018 -29.35 19.01 -4.60
CA GLU A 1018 -27.97 19.05 -4.08
C GLU A 1018 -27.31 17.67 -4.13
N THR A 1019 -25.97 17.63 -4.05
CA THR A 1019 -25.20 16.39 -3.99
C THR A 1019 -24.00 16.58 -3.08
N VAL A 1020 -23.69 15.54 -2.31
CA VAL A 1020 -22.55 15.48 -1.39
C VAL A 1020 -21.58 14.41 -1.88
N THR A 1021 -20.28 14.73 -1.88
CA THR A 1021 -19.20 13.80 -2.24
C THR A 1021 -18.71 13.04 -1.01
N LEU A 1022 -18.79 11.72 -1.04
CA LEU A 1022 -18.31 10.82 0.01
C LEU A 1022 -17.03 10.13 -0.48
N ARG A 1023 -15.86 10.62 -0.08
CA ARG A 1023 -14.57 10.07 -0.50
C ARG A 1023 -14.19 8.83 0.31
N ILE A 1024 -14.17 7.66 -0.33
CA ILE A 1024 -13.76 6.39 0.30
C ILE A 1024 -12.33 5.95 -0.08
N ASP A 1025 -11.46 6.92 -0.33
CA ASP A 1025 -10.03 6.75 -0.67
C ASP A 1025 -9.30 5.68 0.15
N ALA A 1026 -9.54 5.67 1.46
CA ALA A 1026 -8.87 4.79 2.40
C ALA A 1026 -9.39 3.33 2.39
N LEU A 1027 -10.53 3.06 1.75
CA LEU A 1027 -11.13 1.73 1.65
C LEU A 1027 -10.87 1.04 0.29
N LYS A 1028 -10.66 1.80 -0.79
CA LYS A 1028 -10.75 1.30 -2.18
C LYS A 1028 -9.76 0.19 -2.55
N GLU A 1029 -8.59 0.15 -1.92
CA GLU A 1029 -7.54 -0.87 -2.15
C GLU A 1029 -7.57 -2.00 -1.10
N LEU A 1030 -8.41 -1.89 -0.07
CA LEU A 1030 -8.48 -2.85 1.03
C LEU A 1030 -9.40 -4.03 0.70
N GLU A 1031 -9.09 -5.18 1.28
CA GLU A 1031 -9.96 -6.35 1.28
C GLU A 1031 -11.00 -6.20 2.40
N VAL A 1032 -12.22 -6.72 2.22
CA VAL A 1032 -13.32 -6.54 3.19
C VAL A 1032 -12.92 -6.95 4.60
N GLU A 1033 -12.21 -8.08 4.74
CA GLU A 1033 -11.62 -8.57 5.98
C GLU A 1033 -10.77 -7.47 6.66
N ALA A 1034 -9.84 -6.85 5.95
CA ALA A 1034 -9.01 -5.76 6.46
C ALA A 1034 -9.77 -4.43 6.74
N ILE A 1035 -10.98 -4.27 6.17
CA ILE A 1035 -11.89 -3.16 6.50
C ILE A 1035 -12.62 -3.46 7.81
N GLN A 1036 -13.13 -4.68 7.98
CA GLN A 1036 -13.80 -5.18 9.19
C GLN A 1036 -12.82 -5.29 10.37
N GLU A 1037 -11.57 -5.67 10.13
CA GLU A 1037 -10.48 -5.73 11.11
C GLU A 1037 -9.96 -4.33 11.51
N ALA A 1038 -10.79 -3.65 12.31
CA ALA A 1038 -10.36 -2.51 13.09
C ALA A 1038 -9.53 -2.99 14.29
N THR A 1039 -8.20 -2.89 14.20
CA THR A 1039 -7.28 -3.16 15.32
C THR A 1039 -7.72 -2.37 16.56
N PHE A 1040 -7.73 -3.01 17.73
CA PHE A 1040 -8.19 -2.44 19.00
C PHE A 1040 -7.80 -0.95 19.21
N GLY A 1041 -8.79 -0.12 19.56
CA GLY A 1041 -8.66 1.33 19.71
C GLY A 1041 -8.77 2.13 18.41
N GLN A 1042 -8.60 1.50 17.24
CA GLN A 1042 -8.86 2.14 15.94
C GLN A 1042 -10.30 1.87 15.49
N CYS A 1043 -10.85 2.79 14.71
CA CYS A 1043 -12.10 2.59 13.98
C CYS A 1043 -12.06 3.32 12.64
N TRP A 1044 -13.02 3.00 11.79
CA TRP A 1044 -13.30 3.79 10.60
C TRP A 1044 -14.34 4.86 10.93
N ILE A 1045 -14.10 6.08 10.50
CA ILE A 1045 -15.10 7.16 10.56
C ILE A 1045 -15.32 7.73 9.17
N ILE A 1046 -16.52 8.23 8.93
CA ILE A 1046 -16.79 9.23 7.91
C ILE A 1046 -16.82 10.61 8.58
N ASP A 1047 -16.08 11.56 8.01
CA ASP A 1047 -15.80 12.87 8.59
C ASP A 1047 -16.16 13.96 7.57
N LYS A 1048 -17.12 14.80 7.94
CA LYS A 1048 -17.68 15.91 7.15
C LYS A 1048 -16.67 17.05 7.08
N THR A 1049 -15.95 17.12 5.96
CA THR A 1049 -14.90 18.11 5.71
C THR A 1049 -15.45 19.44 5.20
N SER A 1050 -16.63 19.47 4.60
CA SER A 1050 -17.30 20.68 4.14
C SER A 1050 -18.83 20.53 4.24
N GLY A 1051 -19.58 21.54 3.78
CA GLY A 1051 -21.04 21.40 3.61
C GLY A 1051 -21.43 20.33 2.58
N VAL A 1052 -20.53 20.04 1.61
CA VAL A 1052 -20.78 19.20 0.44
C VAL A 1052 -19.83 18.01 0.31
N ASP A 1053 -18.90 17.81 1.26
CA ASP A 1053 -17.90 16.73 1.21
C ASP A 1053 -17.73 16.00 2.54
N ALA A 1054 -17.47 14.70 2.45
CA ALA A 1054 -17.00 13.84 3.52
C ALA A 1054 -15.79 13.00 3.08
N VAL A 1055 -14.96 12.59 4.03
CA VAL A 1055 -13.88 11.62 3.82
C VAL A 1055 -13.96 10.46 4.82
N VAL A 1056 -13.78 9.24 4.33
CA VAL A 1056 -13.61 8.06 5.19
C VAL A 1056 -12.13 7.90 5.57
N ARG A 1057 -11.86 7.80 6.87
CA ARG A 1057 -10.50 7.68 7.43
C ARG A 1057 -10.44 6.80 8.67
N LYS A 1058 -9.33 6.07 8.86
CA LYS A 1058 -9.10 5.22 10.04
C LYS A 1058 -8.52 6.07 11.18
N VAL A 1059 -9.31 6.37 12.20
CA VAL A 1059 -8.85 7.11 13.40
C VAL A 1059 -8.39 6.14 14.49
N ASN A 1060 -7.77 6.68 15.54
CA ASN A 1060 -7.52 6.01 16.81
C ASN A 1060 -8.27 6.81 17.88
N PHE A 1061 -9.08 6.14 18.69
CA PHE A 1061 -9.81 6.76 19.80
C PHE A 1061 -8.86 7.17 20.93
N LEU A 1062 -7.78 6.41 21.12
CA LEU A 1062 -6.72 6.74 22.04
C LEU A 1062 -5.74 7.70 21.33
N GLY A 1063 -5.64 8.92 21.84
CA GLY A 1063 -4.57 9.84 21.45
C GLY A 1063 -3.19 9.29 21.79
N THR A 1064 -2.14 9.91 21.25
CA THR A 1064 -0.74 9.57 21.59
C THR A 1064 -0.47 9.63 23.09
N ASP A 1065 -1.22 10.48 23.79
CA ASP A 1065 -1.03 10.83 25.18
C ASP A 1065 -1.95 9.99 26.11
N GLY A 1066 -2.73 9.06 25.53
CA GLY A 1066 -3.73 8.25 26.22
C GLY A 1066 -5.12 8.88 26.32
N ASP A 1067 -5.23 10.21 26.14
CA ASP A 1067 -6.50 10.94 26.16
C ASP A 1067 -7.43 10.50 25.03
N GLN A 1068 -8.73 10.39 25.33
CA GLN A 1068 -9.75 10.13 24.32
C GLN A 1068 -9.85 11.32 23.37
N LYS A 1069 -9.67 11.07 22.06
CA LYS A 1069 -9.89 12.12 21.07
C LYS A 1069 -11.37 12.47 21.00
N ALA A 1070 -11.72 13.71 21.36
CA ALA A 1070 -13.08 14.21 21.28
C ALA A 1070 -13.65 14.03 19.87
N PHE A 1071 -14.74 13.26 19.79
CA PHE A 1071 -15.54 13.06 18.60
C PHE A 1071 -16.57 14.19 18.49
N THR A 1072 -16.84 14.68 17.29
CA THR A 1072 -17.85 15.74 17.04
C THR A 1072 -19.06 15.12 16.34
N PRO A 1073 -20.16 14.78 17.06
CA PRO A 1073 -21.35 14.16 16.49
C PRO A 1073 -22.09 15.02 15.45
N GLU A 1074 -21.67 16.27 15.25
CA GLU A 1074 -22.19 17.16 14.21
C GLU A 1074 -21.49 16.94 12.86
N SER A 1075 -20.26 16.41 12.87
CA SER A 1075 -19.43 16.24 11.67
C SER A 1075 -18.89 14.82 11.46
N GLN A 1076 -18.95 13.92 12.46
CA GLN A 1076 -18.36 12.58 12.36
C GLN A 1076 -19.37 11.48 12.62
N ARG A 1077 -19.24 10.35 11.92
CA ARG A 1077 -19.92 9.08 12.22
C ARG A 1077 -18.94 7.92 12.18
N ILE A 1078 -19.09 6.98 13.12
CA ILE A 1078 -18.34 5.73 13.16
C ILE A 1078 -18.98 4.78 12.15
N LEU A 1079 -18.17 4.19 11.27
CA LEU A 1079 -18.61 3.14 10.35
C LEU A 1079 -18.50 1.78 11.07
N ARG A 1080 -19.60 1.04 11.12
CA ARG A 1080 -19.68 -0.30 11.73
C ARG A 1080 -19.74 -1.37 10.65
N PHE A 1081 -18.81 -2.31 10.68
CA PHE A 1081 -18.74 -3.39 9.71
C PHE A 1081 -18.75 -4.74 10.45
N GLY A 1082 -19.71 -5.62 10.13
CA GLY A 1082 -19.71 -7.03 10.56
C GLY A 1082 -20.41 -7.39 11.87
N GLU A 1083 -21.00 -6.44 12.62
CA GLU A 1083 -21.73 -6.73 13.87
C GLU A 1083 -23.24 -6.74 13.69
N ASP A 1084 -23.95 -7.50 14.53
CA ASP A 1084 -25.41 -7.37 14.69
C ASP A 1084 -25.74 -5.94 15.16
N MET A 1085 -26.44 -5.19 14.30
CA MET A 1085 -26.70 -3.74 14.41
C MET A 1085 -27.54 -3.30 15.64
N ASN A 1086 -27.86 -4.21 16.56
CA ASN A 1086 -28.69 -3.96 17.74
C ASN A 1086 -27.93 -3.38 18.97
N VAL A 1087 -26.61 -3.15 18.87
CA VAL A 1087 -25.84 -2.51 19.95
C VAL A 1087 -26.02 -0.98 19.89
N ASP A 1088 -26.75 -0.43 20.85
CA ASP A 1088 -26.98 1.02 21.00
C ASP A 1088 -25.66 1.84 21.07
N GLU A 1089 -25.67 3.05 20.50
CA GLU A 1089 -24.51 3.97 20.54
C GLU A 1089 -24.14 4.39 21.96
N GLY A 1090 -25.12 4.54 22.85
CA GLY A 1090 -24.87 4.74 24.28
C GLY A 1090 -24.10 3.57 24.89
N THR A 1091 -24.47 2.33 24.53
CA THR A 1091 -23.81 1.12 25.03
C THR A 1091 -22.36 1.01 24.55
N LEU A 1092 -22.09 1.28 23.27
CA LEU A 1092 -20.72 1.23 22.73
C LEU A 1092 -19.82 2.33 23.34
N ALA A 1093 -20.34 3.54 23.52
CA ALA A 1093 -19.64 4.62 24.21
C ALA A 1093 -19.40 4.28 25.69
N ILE A 1094 -20.33 3.58 26.34
CA ILE A 1094 -20.17 3.09 27.71
C ILE A 1094 -19.12 1.97 27.78
N GLU A 1095 -19.10 1.00 26.85
CA GLU A 1095 -18.08 -0.06 26.84
C GLU A 1095 -16.67 0.46 26.55
N LEU A 1096 -16.51 1.36 25.58
CA LEU A 1096 -15.22 2.01 25.31
C LEU A 1096 -14.73 2.78 26.55
N ASN A 1097 -15.61 3.46 27.27
CA ASN A 1097 -15.29 4.09 28.55
C ASN A 1097 -14.97 3.08 29.67
N ARG A 1098 -15.69 1.94 29.73
CA ARG A 1098 -15.49 0.89 30.74
C ARG A 1098 -14.13 0.19 30.57
N ILE A 1099 -13.73 -0.03 29.33
CA ILE A 1099 -12.43 -0.59 28.95
C ILE A 1099 -11.30 0.40 29.27
N SER A 1100 -11.50 1.72 29.08
CA SER A 1100 -10.55 2.74 29.56
C SER A 1100 -10.41 2.71 31.09
N TYR A 1101 -11.51 2.64 31.84
CA TYR A 1101 -11.51 2.65 33.31
C TYR A 1101 -10.79 1.44 33.94
N HIS A 1102 -10.90 0.25 33.35
CA HIS A 1102 -10.22 -0.95 33.88
C HIS A 1102 -8.68 -0.89 33.77
N ARG A 1103 -8.13 -0.06 32.87
CA ARG A 1103 -6.67 0.07 32.75
C ARG A 1103 -6.07 1.04 33.77
N VAL A 1104 -6.79 2.10 34.13
CA VAL A 1104 -6.40 3.06 35.17
C VAL A 1104 -6.40 2.39 36.56
N THR A 1105 -7.45 1.61 36.88
CA THR A 1105 -7.55 0.94 38.20
C THR A 1105 -6.53 -0.19 38.39
N LEU A 1106 -6.04 -0.82 37.33
CA LEU A 1106 -4.99 -1.84 37.39
C LEU A 1106 -3.57 -1.26 37.59
N THR A 1107 -3.33 0.00 37.20
CA THR A 1107 -2.02 0.65 37.42
C THR A 1107 -1.87 1.24 38.84
N ASP A 1108 -2.95 1.71 39.46
CA ASP A 1108 -2.87 2.30 40.81
C ASP A 1108 -2.92 1.27 41.96
N THR A 1109 -3.47 0.07 41.75
CA THR A 1109 -3.60 -0.95 42.81
C THR A 1109 -2.30 -1.70 43.15
N GLN A 1110 -1.16 -1.40 42.50
CA GLN A 1110 0.15 -2.01 42.82
C GLN A 1110 1.11 -1.10 43.63
N ARG A 1111 0.63 0.00 44.23
CA ARG A 1111 1.44 0.90 45.07
C ARG A 1111 0.81 1.25 46.43
N LEU A 1112 0.60 0.25 47.29
CA LEU A 1112 0.50 0.47 48.75
C LEU A 1112 1.35 -0.57 49.51
N SER A 1113 2.03 -0.09 50.55
CA SER A 1113 3.07 -0.84 51.28
C SER A 1113 2.51 -1.76 52.36
N ARG A 1114 3.28 -2.80 52.68
CA ARG A 1114 2.90 -3.97 53.50
C ARG A 1114 2.76 -3.70 55.01
N GLU A 1115 2.83 -2.46 55.47
CA GLU A 1115 2.97 -2.13 56.92
C GLU A 1115 1.71 -1.56 57.61
N GLU A 1116 0.71 -1.04 56.88
CA GLU A 1116 -0.45 -0.39 57.52
C GLU A 1116 -1.62 -1.34 57.88
N VAL A 1117 -1.56 -2.62 57.46
CA VAL A 1117 -2.67 -3.58 57.63
C VAL A 1117 -2.67 -4.31 58.99
N LEU A 1118 -1.63 -4.15 59.81
CA LEU A 1118 -1.52 -4.81 61.13
C LEU A 1118 -2.02 -3.95 62.32
N GLY A 1119 -2.85 -2.93 62.06
CA GLY A 1119 -3.12 -1.84 62.99
C GLY A 1119 -4.51 -1.72 63.64
N ALA A 1120 -5.53 -2.53 63.29
CA ALA A 1120 -6.88 -2.35 63.86
C ALA A 1120 -7.78 -3.61 63.87
N LEU A 1121 -7.65 -4.45 64.90
CA LEU A 1121 -8.68 -5.42 65.29
C LEU A 1121 -9.01 -5.29 66.79
N ARG A 1122 -10.09 -4.58 67.12
CA ARG A 1122 -10.80 -4.71 68.41
C ARG A 1122 -12.32 -4.62 68.23
N GLN A 1123 -12.94 -5.74 68.58
CA GLN A 1123 -14.36 -6.08 68.90
C GLN A 1123 -15.26 -5.00 69.55
N PRO A 1124 -16.59 -5.22 69.77
CA PRO A 1124 -17.57 -6.02 68.98
C PRO A 1124 -19.05 -5.50 68.98
N SER A 1125 -19.91 -6.16 68.18
CA SER A 1125 -21.32 -6.54 68.46
C SER A 1125 -22.53 -5.58 68.30
N ARG A 1126 -23.65 -6.17 67.83
CA ARG A 1126 -25.09 -5.74 67.87
C ARG A 1126 -25.43 -4.51 67.00
N THR A 1127 -26.63 -4.37 66.41
CA THR A 1127 -27.98 -4.81 66.84
C THR A 1127 -28.93 -5.14 65.65
N SER A 1128 -30.12 -5.67 65.95
CA SER A 1128 -31.20 -6.16 65.07
C SER A 1128 -32.35 -5.15 64.82
N VAL A 1129 -33.39 -5.57 64.05
CA VAL A 1129 -34.75 -4.99 63.89
C VAL A 1129 -34.85 -3.83 62.86
N ALA A 1130 -35.92 -3.66 62.05
CA ALA A 1130 -36.94 -4.57 61.48
C ALA A 1130 -37.71 -3.87 60.32
N MET A 1131 -38.69 -4.58 59.78
CA MET A 1131 -39.73 -4.21 58.79
C MET A 1131 -40.53 -2.94 59.11
N ASP A 1132 -41.07 -2.32 58.05
CA ASP A 1132 -42.48 -1.97 57.75
C ASP A 1132 -42.45 -1.44 56.28
N GLU A 1133 -43.26 -1.76 55.26
CA GLU A 1133 -44.68 -2.16 55.05
C GLU A 1133 -45.71 -1.00 54.92
N GLU A 1134 -46.73 -1.22 54.06
CA GLU A 1134 -47.80 -0.30 53.56
C GLU A 1134 -47.37 0.84 52.59
N GLU A 1135 -48.19 1.26 51.60
CA GLU A 1135 -49.63 1.05 51.35
C GLU A 1135 -49.97 0.94 49.82
N ALA A 1136 -51.24 0.65 49.46
CA ALA A 1136 -51.65 0.17 48.13
C ALA A 1136 -52.92 0.83 47.51
N GLY A 1137 -53.20 0.53 46.22
CA GLY A 1137 -54.49 0.78 45.53
C GLY A 1137 -54.32 1.32 44.10
N HIS A 1138 -55.14 0.98 43.08
CA HIS A 1138 -56.28 0.05 42.95
C HIS A 1138 -56.61 -0.21 41.45
N LEU A 1139 -57.04 -1.44 41.08
CA LEU A 1139 -58.11 -1.82 40.11
C LEU A 1139 -58.10 -1.26 38.64
N ALA A 1140 -58.54 -1.95 37.56
CA ALA A 1140 -59.08 -3.32 37.36
C ALA A 1140 -59.06 -3.75 35.85
N ASP A 1141 -59.53 -4.99 35.61
CA ASP A 1141 -60.20 -5.55 34.42
C ASP A 1141 -59.43 -6.27 33.27
N PHE A 1142 -59.86 -7.52 33.08
CA PHE A 1142 -59.66 -8.52 32.00
C PHE A 1142 -60.86 -8.43 31.00
N PRO A 1143 -60.98 -9.15 29.84
CA PRO A 1143 -60.61 -10.57 29.65
C PRO A 1143 -60.07 -11.00 28.25
N GLU A 1144 -59.94 -12.32 28.09
CA GLU A 1144 -59.49 -13.13 26.92
C GLU A 1144 -60.33 -12.92 25.63
N PRO A 1145 -59.96 -13.55 24.48
CA PRO A 1145 -60.62 -14.85 24.17
C PRO A 1145 -59.85 -15.90 23.32
N LEU A 1146 -60.09 -17.18 23.67
CA LEU A 1146 -60.53 -18.34 22.86
C LEU A 1146 -59.79 -18.86 21.59
N LEU A 1147 -59.65 -20.20 21.58
CA LEU A 1147 -59.55 -21.12 20.43
C LEU A 1147 -60.93 -21.39 19.79
N VAL A 1148 -60.97 -21.81 18.49
CA VAL A 1148 -61.68 -23.02 17.96
C VAL A 1148 -61.76 -23.05 16.41
N ASP A 1149 -61.01 -24.01 15.84
CA ASP A 1149 -61.37 -25.06 14.85
C ASP A 1149 -62.04 -24.86 13.46
N THR A 1150 -61.58 -25.73 12.52
CA THR A 1150 -62.11 -26.18 11.21
C THR A 1150 -62.85 -25.24 10.22
N SER A 1151 -62.41 -25.24 8.95
CA SER A 1151 -63.07 -26.01 7.86
C SER A 1151 -62.45 -25.85 6.45
N LEU A 1152 -62.54 -26.93 5.67
CA LEU A 1152 -62.28 -27.05 4.21
C LEU A 1152 -63.53 -26.60 3.41
N PRO A 1153 -63.47 -26.21 2.11
CA PRO A 1153 -63.13 -27.16 1.03
C PRO A 1153 -62.40 -26.61 -0.22
N ALA A 1154 -62.00 -27.56 -1.07
CA ALA A 1154 -61.34 -27.34 -2.35
C ALA A 1154 -62.32 -27.16 -3.53
N GLN A 1155 -61.83 -26.66 -4.67
CA GLN A 1155 -62.16 -27.18 -6.01
C GLN A 1155 -61.21 -26.63 -7.10
N ASN A 1156 -60.71 -27.54 -7.96
CA ASN A 1156 -60.49 -27.46 -9.43
C ASN A 1156 -59.76 -26.24 -10.05
N ASN A 1157 -58.98 -26.28 -11.14
CA ASN A 1157 -58.45 -27.28 -12.10
C ASN A 1157 -57.31 -26.55 -12.91
N GLU A 1158 -56.47 -27.09 -13.79
CA GLU A 1158 -56.27 -28.43 -14.40
C GLU A 1158 -54.82 -28.54 -14.95
N GLY A 1159 -54.40 -29.73 -15.43
CA GLY A 1159 -53.33 -29.89 -16.44
C GLY A 1159 -51.89 -30.09 -15.91
N CYS A 1160 -51.32 -31.30 -15.83
CA CYS A 1160 -50.90 -32.23 -16.90
C CYS A 1160 -49.67 -31.73 -17.73
N TYR A 1161 -48.62 -32.50 -18.03
CA TYR A 1161 -48.26 -33.90 -17.72
C TYR A 1161 -46.81 -34.20 -18.20
N PHE A 1162 -46.13 -35.20 -17.62
CA PHE A 1162 -44.93 -35.91 -18.13
C PHE A 1162 -43.62 -35.09 -18.33
N CYS A 1163 -42.40 -35.65 -18.26
CA CYS A 1163 -41.96 -37.04 -18.07
C CYS A 1163 -40.73 -37.13 -17.12
N SER A 1164 -40.24 -38.35 -16.83
CA SER A 1164 -39.50 -38.66 -15.59
C SER A 1164 -38.40 -39.72 -15.74
N LYS A 1165 -37.41 -39.70 -14.82
CA LYS A 1165 -36.37 -40.74 -14.53
C LYS A 1165 -35.32 -40.91 -15.66
N TRP A 1166 -34.08 -41.38 -15.44
CA TRP A 1166 -33.45 -42.26 -14.42
C TRP A 1166 -32.12 -41.65 -13.91
N LEU A 1167 -31.59 -41.84 -12.69
CA LEU A 1167 -31.23 -43.01 -11.85
C LEU A 1167 -29.83 -43.64 -12.13
N VAL A 1168 -28.98 -43.66 -11.07
CA VAL A 1168 -27.93 -44.67 -10.68
C VAL A 1168 -26.42 -44.41 -11.00
N MET A 1169 -25.63 -44.42 -9.91
CA MET A 1169 -24.16 -44.68 -9.73
C MET A 1169 -23.16 -43.82 -10.53
N CYS A 1170 -22.16 -43.18 -9.91
CA CYS A 1170 -21.35 -43.59 -8.75
C CYS A 1170 -21.30 -42.58 -7.61
#